data_AF-Q0B3Y9-F1
#
_entry.id   AF-Q0B3Y9-F1
#
_cell.length_a   1.000
_cell.length_b   1.000
_cell.length_c   1.000
_cell.angle_alpha   90.00
_cell.angle_beta   90.00
_cell.angle_gamma   90.00
#
_symmetry.space_group_name_H-M   'P 1'
#
loop_
_entity.id
_entity.type
_entity.pdbx_description
1 polymer ?
#
loop_
_entity_poly.entity_id
_entity_poly.type
_entity_poly.pdbx_seq_one_letter_code
_entity_poly.pdbx_strand_id
1 'polypeptide(L)'
;MIVPARMTRASVATARSDGATADPSRTDEPLRHGLLERGRNCDTIRHADRFAMLVDGDAYFATLRAALLRARHTVFIVGWDVDSRMHLPPADPGDRLPDTLAAFLHALASSRHNLRIYVLAWDFAMIYALERDWPPVYRAAWRAHRGIRFRLDDTHPRGASHHQKLVVIDDRLAFVGGLDLTRARWDTPAHAADDPRRRDAHGMPYGPFHDVQAMFDGDAAAAIGKQARARWFNACGRPIAIRAQRHLDREEDVDPWPPDARVDLRDVRLGIAYTAPRHRDREPVRQVSALVEDTIRAARRHLYIENQYFTAAVVRETLSERLADPEGPDVTVVAPRVQSGWLQEATMGVLRARLHGTLKAADRFDRYRLLYPHVDGLGDACVNVHSKIAIADDEWIVIGSANLNNRSMVLDTECCIALVAAGEPRIRTAIAGLRDRLLAEHLDTTPAEIAAALAHDERPNTVLDRLRDKPGRTLRTLEPVVTPQLDALVPVSARLDPEQPIEPDRFVREFVPREQHRVLTARFFVLGAAVLLVAALALAWRFSPLGKELNIASLARMAAHAAQLPGAPALLLAGYVIAATLSVPITLLITVTGLVFGAWPGFAYAALGTMAAAATTYGIGHWLGRDAVRRLAGARANRLSEHLGRRGVVAMAVLRLLPIAPFTIVNLVAGASHIGLRDYLVGTAIGMLPGIVLTVTFAHQLTAAFSHPGPGAFAWLAAIGAVLVGVSVLLVRVLRRWR
;
A
#
# COMPACT_ATOMS: atom_id res chain seq x y z
N MET A 1 -30.79 -49.17 -12.38
CA MET A 1 -31.13 -48.26 -13.50
C MET A 1 -30.10 -47.13 -13.47
N ILE A 2 -29.14 -47.21 -14.40
CA ILE A 2 -28.19 -46.18 -14.90
C ILE A 2 -27.22 -45.53 -13.88
N VAL A 3 -25.88 -45.58 -13.94
CA VAL A 3 -24.78 -46.33 -14.61
C VAL A 3 -23.53 -45.99 -13.75
N PRO A 4 -22.54 -46.89 -13.55
CA PRO A 4 -21.60 -46.84 -12.42
C PRO A 4 -20.29 -46.09 -12.68
N ALA A 5 -19.60 -45.83 -11.57
CA ALA A 5 -18.28 -45.21 -11.41
C ALA A 5 -17.16 -45.84 -12.26
N ARG A 6 -16.22 -45.00 -12.71
CA ARG A 6 -14.91 -45.44 -13.21
C ARG A 6 -13.79 -44.95 -12.29
N MET A 7 -13.14 -45.94 -11.67
CA MET A 7 -11.85 -45.83 -11.00
C MET A 7 -10.71 -45.64 -12.00
N THR A 8 -9.85 -44.67 -11.66
CA THR A 8 -8.38 -44.66 -11.74
C THR A 8 -7.65 -45.67 -12.64
N ARG A 9 -6.83 -45.12 -13.54
CA ARG A 9 -5.47 -45.62 -13.82
C ARG A 9 -4.54 -44.45 -14.08
N ALA A 10 -3.72 -44.12 -13.08
CA ALA A 10 -2.44 -43.47 -13.29
C ALA A 10 -1.39 -44.59 -13.37
N SER A 11 -0.64 -44.65 -14.45
CA SER A 11 0.66 -45.32 -14.45
C SER A 11 1.69 -44.41 -15.09
N VAL A 12 2.69 -44.11 -14.30
CA VAL A 12 3.96 -43.46 -14.61
C VAL A 12 4.62 -44.12 -15.82
N ALA A 13 5.07 -43.31 -16.77
CA ALA A 13 6.14 -43.68 -17.70
C ALA A 13 7.04 -42.45 -17.92
N THR A 14 8.21 -42.53 -17.32
CA THR A 14 9.38 -41.69 -17.53
C THR A 14 9.79 -41.69 -19.00
N ALA A 15 9.82 -40.52 -19.64
CA ALA A 15 10.48 -40.34 -20.93
C ALA A 15 11.46 -39.16 -20.85
N ARG A 16 12.72 -39.55 -20.98
CA ARG A 16 13.95 -38.80 -21.19
C ARG A 16 13.79 -37.54 -22.06
N SER A 17 14.60 -36.55 -21.69
CA SER A 17 15.11 -35.48 -22.53
C SER A 17 15.57 -36.00 -23.88
N ASP A 18 15.04 -35.45 -24.96
CA ASP A 18 15.75 -35.13 -26.20
C ASP A 18 14.84 -34.32 -27.13
N GLY A 19 15.37 -33.24 -27.70
CA GLY A 19 14.77 -32.53 -28.83
C GLY A 19 13.70 -31.50 -28.49
N ALA A 20 14.09 -30.37 -27.90
CA ALA A 20 13.29 -29.15 -27.98
C ALA A 20 13.23 -28.68 -29.44
N THR A 21 12.14 -29.00 -30.15
CA THR A 21 11.80 -28.36 -31.40
C THR A 21 11.56 -26.89 -31.13
N ALA A 22 12.48 -26.05 -31.61
CA ALA A 22 12.39 -24.60 -31.52
C ALA A 22 11.07 -24.10 -32.16
N ASP A 23 10.35 -23.27 -31.41
CA ASP A 23 9.24 -22.46 -31.92
C ASP A 23 9.77 -21.54 -33.04
N PRO A 24 9.27 -21.65 -34.28
CA PRO A 24 9.77 -20.88 -35.43
C PRO A 24 9.47 -19.37 -35.34
N SER A 25 8.76 -18.91 -34.31
CA SER A 25 8.59 -17.46 -34.02
C SER A 25 9.77 -16.83 -33.25
N ARG A 26 10.80 -17.61 -32.87
CA ARG A 26 11.95 -17.13 -32.07
C ARG A 26 13.17 -16.69 -32.88
N THR A 27 13.15 -16.73 -34.21
CA THR A 27 14.38 -16.65 -35.04
C THR A 27 14.89 -15.26 -35.39
N ASP A 28 14.11 -14.18 -35.23
CA ASP A 28 14.54 -12.81 -35.62
C ASP A 28 14.82 -11.85 -34.45
N GLU A 29 14.74 -12.32 -33.20
CA GLU A 29 14.98 -11.46 -32.04
C GLU A 29 16.49 -11.40 -31.70
N PRO A 30 17.10 -10.20 -31.62
CA PRO A 30 18.51 -10.09 -31.28
C PRO A 30 18.77 -10.61 -29.86
N LEU A 31 19.84 -11.38 -29.68
CA LEU A 31 20.27 -11.82 -28.35
C LEU A 31 20.79 -10.67 -27.50
N ARG A 32 21.36 -9.64 -28.14
CA ARG A 32 21.91 -8.45 -27.50
C ARG A 32 21.60 -7.18 -28.29
N HIS A 33 21.44 -6.07 -27.59
CA HIS A 33 21.34 -4.73 -28.18
C HIS A 33 21.95 -3.73 -27.20
N GLY A 34 23.11 -3.17 -27.55
CA GLY A 34 23.94 -2.45 -26.57
C GLY A 34 24.28 -3.36 -25.38
N LEU A 35 23.94 -2.92 -24.18
CA LEU A 35 24.14 -3.68 -22.93
C LEU A 35 22.94 -4.56 -22.54
N LEU A 36 21.85 -4.53 -23.31
CA LEU A 36 20.73 -5.43 -23.13
C LEU A 36 21.08 -6.83 -23.61
N GLU A 37 20.76 -7.83 -22.79
CA GLU A 37 21.00 -9.24 -23.03
C GLU A 37 19.78 -10.06 -22.62
N ARG A 38 19.21 -10.73 -23.63
CA ARG A 38 18.00 -11.55 -23.47
C ARG A 38 18.25 -12.71 -22.51
N GLY A 39 17.37 -12.89 -21.54
CA GLY A 39 17.45 -13.91 -20.50
C GLY A 39 18.27 -13.51 -19.27
N ARG A 40 19.03 -12.39 -19.32
CA ARG A 40 19.81 -11.89 -18.18
C ARG A 40 19.17 -10.64 -17.58
N ASN A 41 19.25 -9.51 -18.29
CA ASN A 41 18.75 -8.21 -17.82
C ASN A 41 17.47 -7.76 -18.54
N CYS A 42 16.99 -8.54 -19.50
CA CYS A 42 15.67 -8.39 -20.10
C CYS A 42 15.12 -9.76 -20.52
N ASP A 43 13.80 -9.89 -20.60
CA ASP A 43 13.10 -11.04 -21.15
C ASP A 43 13.13 -11.03 -22.68
N THR A 44 12.90 -9.85 -23.27
CA THR A 44 12.83 -9.64 -24.71
C THR A 44 13.40 -8.30 -25.12
N ILE A 45 13.86 -8.21 -26.37
CA ILE A 45 14.26 -6.97 -27.05
C ILE A 45 13.33 -6.81 -28.26
N ARG A 46 12.44 -5.82 -28.23
CA ARG A 46 11.36 -5.67 -29.21
C ARG A 46 11.38 -4.31 -29.87
N HIS A 47 10.96 -4.27 -31.12
CA HIS A 47 10.82 -3.05 -31.89
C HIS A 47 9.58 -2.25 -31.45
N ALA A 48 9.69 -0.93 -31.49
CA ALA A 48 8.59 0.02 -31.38
C ALA A 48 8.74 1.08 -32.48
N ASP A 49 7.66 1.34 -33.22
CA ASP A 49 7.63 2.38 -34.25
C ASP A 49 7.67 3.78 -33.63
N ARG A 50 7.08 3.93 -32.44
CA ARG A 50 6.99 5.15 -31.66
C ARG A 50 7.22 4.87 -30.18
N PHE A 51 7.95 5.78 -29.54
CA PHE A 51 8.16 5.81 -28.10
C PHE A 51 7.92 7.22 -27.57
N ALA A 52 7.31 7.33 -26.40
CA ALA A 52 7.10 8.58 -25.68
C ALA A 52 7.21 8.39 -24.17
N MET A 53 7.79 9.38 -23.50
CA MET A 53 7.79 9.51 -22.04
C MET A 53 6.80 10.58 -21.62
N LEU A 54 5.79 10.16 -20.86
CA LEU A 54 4.74 10.97 -20.28
C LEU A 54 5.14 11.27 -18.83
N VAL A 55 5.23 12.57 -18.50
CA VAL A 55 5.60 13.02 -17.16
C VAL A 55 4.34 13.51 -16.46
N ASP A 56 4.15 13.00 -15.25
CA ASP A 56 3.00 13.16 -14.37
C ASP A 56 1.66 12.62 -14.89
N GLY A 57 0.70 12.59 -13.96
CA GLY A 57 -0.62 12.06 -14.19
C GLY A 57 -1.43 12.86 -15.22
N ASP A 58 -1.22 14.17 -15.35
CA ASP A 58 -1.95 14.97 -16.34
C ASP A 58 -1.67 14.51 -17.77
N ALA A 59 -0.39 14.42 -18.15
CA ALA A 59 0.00 13.94 -19.47
C ALA A 59 -0.41 12.48 -19.68
N TYR A 60 -0.20 11.61 -18.69
CA TYR A 60 -0.56 10.19 -18.82
C TYR A 60 -2.06 9.96 -18.94
N PHE A 61 -2.88 10.47 -18.01
CA PHE A 61 -4.30 10.15 -17.98
C PHE A 61 -5.05 10.77 -19.16
N ALA A 62 -4.70 11.98 -19.60
CA ALA A 62 -5.28 12.58 -20.81
C ALA A 62 -4.95 11.74 -22.06
N THR A 63 -3.68 11.37 -22.23
CA THR A 63 -3.21 10.54 -23.37
C THR A 63 -3.85 9.16 -23.34
N LEU A 64 -3.97 8.55 -22.16
CA LEU A 64 -4.62 7.25 -21.99
C LEU A 64 -6.10 7.32 -22.37
N ARG A 65 -6.84 8.36 -21.94
CA ARG A 65 -8.26 8.52 -22.34
C ARG A 65 -8.37 8.63 -23.86
N ALA A 66 -7.54 9.46 -24.49
CA ALA A 66 -7.52 9.61 -25.94
C ALA A 66 -7.23 8.27 -26.67
N ALA A 67 -6.33 7.46 -26.13
CA ALA A 67 -6.02 6.15 -26.69
C ALA A 67 -7.16 5.13 -26.48
N LEU A 68 -7.79 5.12 -25.30
CA LEU A 68 -8.92 4.25 -25.00
C LEU A 68 -10.14 4.54 -25.89
N LEU A 69 -10.37 5.81 -26.28
CA LEU A 69 -11.39 6.17 -27.27
C LEU A 69 -11.16 5.54 -28.65
N ARG A 70 -9.92 5.13 -28.95
CA ARG A 70 -9.55 4.52 -30.23
C ARG A 70 -9.56 2.99 -30.19
N ALA A 71 -9.65 2.39 -29.00
CA ALA A 71 -9.66 0.94 -28.80
C ALA A 71 -10.82 0.25 -29.55
N ARG A 72 -10.52 -0.88 -30.22
CA ARG A 72 -11.49 -1.63 -31.05
C ARG A 72 -11.77 -3.04 -30.56
N HIS A 73 -10.79 -3.73 -29.99
CA HIS A 73 -10.87 -5.17 -29.75
C HIS A 73 -10.62 -5.56 -28.30
N THR A 74 -9.48 -5.14 -27.73
CA THR A 74 -9.06 -5.56 -26.39
C THR A 74 -8.36 -4.44 -25.66
N VAL A 75 -8.72 -4.27 -24.39
CA VAL A 75 -7.97 -3.43 -23.44
C VAL A 75 -7.59 -4.30 -22.26
N PHE A 76 -6.31 -4.32 -21.90
CA PHE A 76 -5.81 -4.88 -20.65
C PHE A 76 -5.38 -3.76 -19.72
N ILE A 77 -5.87 -3.77 -18.50
CA ILE A 77 -5.46 -2.87 -17.41
C ILE A 77 -4.94 -3.76 -16.29
N VAL A 78 -3.67 -3.61 -15.96
CA VAL A 78 -2.98 -4.33 -14.91
C VAL A 78 -2.41 -3.29 -13.95
N GLY A 79 -2.75 -3.39 -12.66
CA GLY A 79 -2.29 -2.43 -11.67
C GLY A 79 -2.06 -3.06 -10.31
N TRP A 80 -1.22 -2.40 -9.51
CA TRP A 80 -1.19 -2.65 -8.07
C TRP A 80 -2.56 -2.29 -7.48
N ASP A 81 -3.15 -1.18 -7.93
CA ASP A 81 -4.53 -0.78 -7.64
C ASP A 81 -5.22 -0.20 -8.89
N VAL A 82 -6.55 -0.36 -8.97
CA VAL A 82 -7.39 0.20 -10.04
C VAL A 82 -8.70 0.75 -9.46
N ASP A 83 -8.70 2.02 -9.03
CA ASP A 83 -9.89 2.64 -8.43
C ASP A 83 -10.93 3.00 -9.50
N SER A 84 -12.07 2.32 -9.44
CA SER A 84 -13.21 2.52 -10.36
C SER A 84 -13.73 3.97 -10.41
N ARG A 85 -13.48 4.78 -9.38
CA ARG A 85 -13.99 6.15 -9.24
C ARG A 85 -12.93 7.21 -9.55
N MET A 86 -11.71 6.80 -9.89
CA MET A 86 -10.70 7.72 -10.37
C MET A 86 -11.24 8.54 -11.54
N HIS A 87 -11.00 9.84 -11.52
CA HIS A 87 -11.33 10.69 -12.66
C HIS A 87 -10.25 10.60 -13.74
N LEU A 88 -10.67 10.33 -14.97
CA LEU A 88 -9.87 10.49 -16.18
C LEU A 88 -10.31 11.79 -16.86
N PRO A 89 -9.47 12.83 -16.86
CA PRO A 89 -9.87 14.13 -17.39
C PRO A 89 -10.22 14.04 -18.88
N PRO A 90 -11.19 14.86 -19.35
CA PRO A 90 -11.33 15.38 -20.70
C PRO A 90 -10.23 15.08 -21.71
N ALA A 91 -10.36 14.19 -22.70
CA ALA A 91 -9.45 14.29 -23.86
C ALA A 91 -9.89 15.47 -24.75
N ASP A 92 -11.21 15.63 -24.90
CA ASP A 92 -11.90 16.76 -25.50
C ASP A 92 -13.13 17.06 -24.62
N PRO A 93 -13.37 18.33 -24.20
CA PRO A 93 -14.61 18.73 -23.53
C PRO A 93 -15.90 18.26 -24.24
N GLY A 94 -15.82 17.98 -25.54
CA GLY A 94 -16.91 17.53 -26.40
C GLY A 94 -17.22 16.03 -26.41
N ASP A 95 -16.41 15.14 -25.81
CA ASP A 95 -16.64 13.69 -25.93
C ASP A 95 -17.90 13.18 -25.20
N ARG A 96 -18.47 13.99 -24.30
CA ARG A 96 -19.69 13.75 -23.51
C ARG A 96 -19.71 12.40 -22.77
N LEU A 97 -18.55 11.79 -22.54
CA LEU A 97 -18.45 10.53 -21.82
C LEU A 97 -18.22 10.76 -20.33
N PRO A 98 -18.64 9.81 -19.48
CA PRO A 98 -18.39 9.89 -18.05
C PRO A 98 -16.90 10.02 -17.75
N ASP A 99 -16.61 10.73 -16.68
CA ASP A 99 -15.28 11.11 -16.24
C ASP A 99 -14.69 10.15 -15.20
N THR A 100 -15.52 9.33 -14.52
CA THR A 100 -15.00 8.24 -13.68
C THR A 100 -14.58 7.04 -14.52
N LEU A 101 -13.46 6.39 -14.15
CA LEU A 101 -12.85 5.28 -14.88
C LEU A 101 -13.85 4.17 -15.22
N ALA A 102 -14.61 3.66 -14.25
CA ALA A 102 -15.54 2.56 -14.51
C ALA A 102 -16.70 2.99 -15.40
N ALA A 103 -17.30 4.17 -15.18
CA ALA A 103 -18.39 4.66 -16.01
C ALA A 103 -17.94 4.95 -17.45
N PHE A 104 -16.73 5.50 -17.61
CA PHE A 104 -16.08 5.70 -18.91
C PHE A 104 -15.91 4.37 -19.65
N LEU A 105 -15.29 3.38 -19.01
CA LEU A 105 -15.07 2.06 -19.63
C LEU A 105 -16.39 1.33 -19.90
N HIS A 106 -17.43 1.54 -19.08
CA HIS A 106 -18.78 1.03 -19.35
C HIS A 106 -19.37 1.64 -20.62
N ALA A 107 -19.31 2.96 -20.77
CA ALA A 107 -19.80 3.66 -21.95
C ALA A 107 -19.01 3.25 -23.20
N LEU A 108 -17.69 3.08 -23.06
CA LEU A 108 -16.81 2.60 -24.12
C LEU A 108 -17.17 1.17 -24.57
N ALA A 109 -17.32 0.25 -23.63
CA ALA A 109 -17.70 -1.14 -23.92
C ALA A 109 -19.16 -1.27 -24.43
N SER A 110 -20.04 -0.35 -24.06
CA SER A 110 -21.44 -0.32 -24.53
C SER A 110 -21.54 0.19 -25.97
N SER A 111 -20.74 1.20 -26.32
CA SER A 111 -20.69 1.76 -27.69
C SER A 111 -19.93 0.88 -28.68
N ARG A 112 -19.09 -0.06 -28.21
CA ARG A 112 -18.28 -0.95 -29.05
C ARG A 112 -18.53 -2.43 -28.73
N HIS A 113 -19.45 -3.06 -29.45
CA HIS A 113 -19.86 -4.45 -29.21
C HIS A 113 -18.72 -5.49 -29.29
N ASN A 114 -17.66 -5.20 -30.05
CA ASN A 114 -16.48 -6.07 -30.19
C ASN A 114 -15.37 -5.81 -29.16
N LEU A 115 -15.46 -4.73 -28.38
CA LEU A 115 -14.45 -4.37 -27.40
C LEU A 115 -14.58 -5.23 -26.14
N ARG A 116 -13.46 -5.79 -25.68
CA ARG A 116 -13.34 -6.52 -24.43
C ARG A 116 -12.30 -5.88 -23.53
N ILE A 117 -12.69 -5.56 -22.30
CA ILE A 117 -11.84 -4.88 -21.33
C ILE A 117 -11.56 -5.84 -20.17
N TYR A 118 -10.29 -6.05 -19.88
CA TYR A 118 -9.80 -6.93 -18.82
C TYR A 118 -9.06 -6.09 -17.79
N VAL A 119 -9.53 -6.11 -16.55
CA VAL A 119 -8.96 -5.35 -15.44
C VAL A 119 -8.47 -6.34 -14.39
N LEU A 120 -7.16 -6.33 -14.12
CA LEU A 120 -6.48 -7.20 -13.19
C LEU A 120 -5.79 -6.35 -12.11
N ALA A 121 -6.32 -6.38 -10.89
CA ALA A 121 -5.77 -5.67 -9.74
C ALA A 121 -5.22 -6.65 -8.69
N TRP A 122 -4.30 -6.23 -7.84
CA TRP A 122 -3.73 -7.08 -6.79
C TRP A 122 -4.73 -7.45 -5.68
N ASP A 123 -4.80 -8.73 -5.29
CA ASP A 123 -5.57 -9.22 -4.12
C ASP A 123 -4.81 -8.92 -2.82
N PHE A 124 -5.16 -7.80 -2.18
CA PHE A 124 -4.37 -7.22 -1.11
C PHE A 124 -4.64 -7.85 0.27
N ALA A 125 -3.62 -7.84 1.12
CA ALA A 125 -3.80 -8.09 2.55
C ALA A 125 -4.60 -6.95 3.21
N MET A 126 -5.55 -7.28 4.08
CA MET A 126 -6.49 -6.37 4.77
C MET A 126 -5.85 -5.17 5.50
N ILE A 127 -4.52 -5.13 5.65
CA ILE A 127 -3.76 -4.01 6.21
C ILE A 127 -3.82 -2.72 5.36
N TYR A 128 -4.04 -2.83 4.04
CA TYR A 128 -4.19 -1.69 3.12
C TYR A 128 -5.65 -1.20 2.96
N ALA A 129 -6.59 -1.75 3.74
CA ALA A 129 -8.02 -1.43 3.60
C ALA A 129 -8.41 0.02 3.96
N LEU A 130 -7.49 0.81 4.55
CA LEU A 130 -7.70 2.23 4.85
C LEU A 130 -7.17 3.16 3.74
N GLU A 131 -6.26 2.68 2.91
CA GLU A 131 -5.67 3.42 1.77
C GLU A 131 -6.35 3.06 0.44
N ARG A 132 -7.22 2.04 0.46
CA ARG A 132 -7.94 1.47 -0.69
C ARG A 132 -9.42 1.34 -0.40
N ASP A 133 -10.19 1.12 -1.46
CA ASP A 133 -11.64 0.96 -1.35
C ASP A 133 -12.11 -0.32 -0.66
N TRP A 134 -13.30 -0.21 -0.07
CA TRP A 134 -13.95 -1.29 0.66
C TRP A 134 -14.35 -2.45 -0.30
N PRO A 135 -13.92 -3.71 -0.06
CA PRO A 135 -14.01 -4.83 -1.01
C PRO A 135 -15.38 -5.19 -1.64
N PRO A 136 -16.54 -5.03 -0.97
CA PRO A 136 -17.85 -5.31 -1.56
C PRO A 136 -18.28 -4.31 -2.64
N VAL A 137 -17.86 -3.03 -2.57
CA VAL A 137 -18.26 -1.98 -3.53
C VAL A 137 -17.49 -2.13 -4.85
N TYR A 138 -16.21 -2.53 -4.77
CA TYR A 138 -15.30 -2.73 -5.91
C TYR A 138 -15.87 -3.72 -6.95
N ARG A 139 -16.48 -4.82 -6.50
CA ARG A 139 -16.98 -5.86 -7.42
C ARG A 139 -18.25 -5.43 -8.16
N ALA A 140 -19.06 -4.54 -7.60
CA ALA A 140 -20.36 -4.17 -8.18
C ALA A 140 -20.19 -3.25 -9.39
N ALA A 141 -19.35 -2.22 -9.28
CA ALA A 141 -19.08 -1.28 -10.38
C ALA A 141 -18.57 -2.02 -11.62
N TRP A 142 -17.48 -2.79 -11.49
CA TRP A 142 -16.88 -3.48 -12.64
C TRP A 142 -17.72 -4.60 -13.28
N ARG A 143 -18.64 -5.22 -12.51
CA ARG A 143 -19.44 -6.36 -12.99
C ARG A 143 -20.71 -5.97 -13.73
N ALA A 144 -21.03 -4.68 -13.83
CA ALA A 144 -22.29 -4.24 -14.43
C ALA A 144 -22.34 -4.39 -15.96
N HIS A 145 -21.20 -4.63 -16.65
CA HIS A 145 -21.18 -4.76 -18.11
C HIS A 145 -20.51 -6.06 -18.61
N ARG A 146 -21.15 -6.76 -19.56
CA ARG A 146 -20.65 -8.03 -20.13
C ARG A 146 -19.34 -7.91 -20.92
N GLY A 147 -19.03 -6.70 -21.39
CA GLY A 147 -17.81 -6.37 -22.12
C GLY A 147 -16.59 -6.19 -21.21
N ILE A 148 -16.79 -6.15 -19.89
CA ILE A 148 -15.73 -5.90 -18.90
C ILE A 148 -15.55 -7.13 -18.02
N ARG A 149 -14.30 -7.47 -17.75
CA ARG A 149 -13.90 -8.58 -16.90
C ARG A 149 -12.92 -8.06 -15.85
N PHE A 150 -13.35 -8.07 -14.60
CA PHE A 150 -12.52 -7.64 -13.47
C PHE A 150 -12.12 -8.84 -12.60
N ARG A 151 -10.85 -8.89 -12.21
CA ARG A 151 -10.27 -9.91 -11.33
C ARG A 151 -9.26 -9.31 -10.36
N LEU A 152 -9.25 -9.89 -9.16
CA LEU A 152 -8.18 -9.73 -8.20
C LEU A 152 -7.18 -10.87 -8.41
N ASP A 153 -5.89 -10.56 -8.35
CA ASP A 153 -4.78 -11.47 -8.61
C ASP A 153 -4.00 -11.75 -7.34
N ASP A 154 -3.90 -13.03 -6.98
CA ASP A 154 -3.22 -13.57 -5.80
C ASP A 154 -2.02 -14.48 -6.19
N THR A 155 -1.55 -14.42 -7.45
CA THR A 155 -0.57 -15.35 -8.02
C THR A 155 0.88 -15.03 -7.63
N HIS A 156 1.11 -14.81 -6.34
CA HIS A 156 2.39 -14.46 -5.74
C HIS A 156 2.53 -15.12 -4.35
N PRO A 157 3.74 -15.27 -3.80
CA PRO A 157 3.92 -15.79 -2.44
C PRO A 157 3.39 -14.81 -1.39
N ARG A 158 3.12 -15.31 -0.19
CA ARG A 158 2.67 -14.48 0.94
C ARG A 158 3.71 -13.38 1.23
N GLY A 159 3.24 -12.15 1.42
CA GLY A 159 4.10 -11.00 1.70
C GLY A 159 4.62 -10.25 0.47
N ALA A 160 4.50 -10.85 -0.73
CA ALA A 160 4.71 -10.17 -2.00
C ALA A 160 3.45 -9.39 -2.44
N SER A 161 3.62 -8.52 -3.43
CA SER A 161 2.55 -7.82 -4.12
C SER A 161 2.68 -7.93 -5.64
N HIS A 162 1.57 -7.70 -6.34
CA HIS A 162 1.63 -7.42 -7.77
C HIS A 162 1.78 -5.93 -7.99
N HIS A 163 2.93 -5.50 -8.50
CA HIS A 163 3.30 -4.09 -8.53
C HIS A 163 3.49 -3.52 -9.95
N GLN A 164 3.17 -4.29 -10.98
CA GLN A 164 3.15 -3.85 -12.37
C GLN A 164 1.99 -2.88 -12.64
N LYS A 165 2.26 -1.79 -13.37
CA LYS A 165 1.24 -0.88 -13.93
C LYS A 165 1.32 -0.89 -15.44
N LEU A 166 0.43 -1.63 -16.08
CA LEU A 166 0.41 -1.85 -17.52
C LEU A 166 -0.98 -1.52 -18.07
N VAL A 167 -1.03 -0.78 -19.16
CA VAL A 167 -2.23 -0.72 -20.01
C VAL A 167 -1.84 -1.15 -21.42
N VAL A 168 -2.60 -2.05 -22.03
CA VAL A 168 -2.38 -2.48 -23.42
C VAL A 168 -3.68 -2.37 -24.20
N ILE A 169 -3.63 -1.70 -25.34
CA ILE A 169 -4.75 -1.47 -26.26
C ILE A 169 -4.45 -2.22 -27.56
N ASP A 170 -5.35 -3.15 -27.89
CA ASP A 170 -5.37 -3.93 -29.13
C ASP A 170 -4.06 -4.68 -29.47
N ASP A 171 -3.21 -4.96 -28.48
CA ASP A 171 -1.83 -5.46 -28.65
C ASP A 171 -0.92 -4.57 -29.51
N ARG A 172 -1.33 -3.31 -29.72
CA ARG A 172 -0.66 -2.35 -30.62
C ARG A 172 -0.14 -1.12 -29.91
N LEU A 173 -0.66 -0.80 -28.73
CA LEU A 173 -0.18 0.30 -27.91
C LEU A 173 -0.10 -0.13 -26.45
N ALA A 174 1.01 0.17 -25.79
CA ALA A 174 1.23 -0.15 -24.40
C ALA A 174 1.69 1.07 -23.59
N PHE A 175 1.29 1.08 -22.32
CA PHE A 175 1.75 2.01 -21.30
C PHE A 175 2.38 1.22 -20.16
N VAL A 176 3.60 1.59 -19.75
CA VAL A 176 4.35 0.94 -18.65
C VAL A 176 5.07 1.99 -17.82
N GLY A 177 4.96 1.93 -16.49
CA GLY A 177 5.63 2.90 -15.62
C GLY A 177 5.17 2.82 -14.16
N GLY A 178 5.21 3.96 -13.46
CA GLY A 178 4.89 4.07 -12.04
C GLY A 178 3.42 4.34 -11.72
N LEU A 179 2.64 4.83 -12.69
CA LEU A 179 1.28 5.34 -12.45
C LEU A 179 0.20 4.25 -12.49
N ASP A 180 -0.39 3.98 -11.32
CA ASP A 180 -1.64 3.20 -11.21
C ASP A 180 -2.85 4.04 -11.64
N LEU A 181 -3.90 3.36 -12.12
CA LEU A 181 -5.21 3.99 -12.34
C LEU A 181 -5.99 4.06 -11.03
N THR A 182 -5.50 4.86 -10.07
CA THR A 182 -6.11 5.01 -8.75
C THR A 182 -6.07 6.46 -8.24
N ARG A 183 -6.66 6.70 -7.07
CA ARG A 183 -6.80 8.02 -6.43
C ARG A 183 -5.46 8.73 -6.23
N ALA A 184 -5.47 10.06 -6.21
CA ALA A 184 -4.32 10.88 -5.80
C ALA A 184 -3.03 10.68 -6.60
N ARG A 185 -3.15 10.42 -7.92
CA ARG A 185 -2.03 10.29 -8.87
C ARG A 185 -1.99 11.39 -9.93
N TRP A 186 -3.07 12.15 -10.11
CA TRP A 186 -3.10 13.24 -11.09
C TRP A 186 -2.34 14.46 -10.54
N ASP A 187 -1.45 15.01 -11.34
CA ASP A 187 -0.76 16.28 -11.09
C ASP A 187 -0.19 16.79 -12.42
N THR A 188 0.25 18.04 -12.42
CA THR A 188 0.98 18.65 -13.54
C THR A 188 2.44 18.90 -13.16
N PRO A 189 3.34 19.05 -14.14
CA PRO A 189 4.76 19.36 -13.88
C PRO A 189 4.96 20.61 -13.01
N ALA A 190 4.00 21.55 -13.01
CA ALA A 190 4.05 22.74 -12.17
C ALA A 190 4.10 22.42 -10.66
N HIS A 191 3.51 21.29 -10.23
CA HIS A 191 3.36 20.88 -8.82
C HIS A 191 2.89 22.00 -7.88
N ALA A 192 2.11 22.97 -8.42
CA ALA A 192 1.67 24.16 -7.70
C ALA A 192 1.02 23.74 -6.38
N ALA A 193 1.44 24.27 -5.24
CA ALA A 193 1.12 23.72 -3.92
C ALA A 193 -0.40 23.59 -3.65
N ASP A 194 -1.21 24.47 -4.22
CA ASP A 194 -2.64 24.65 -3.98
C ASP A 194 -3.51 24.39 -5.23
N ASP A 195 -3.02 23.62 -6.21
CA ASP A 195 -3.79 23.31 -7.42
C ASP A 195 -5.20 22.78 -7.09
N PRO A 196 -6.28 23.52 -7.45
CA PRO A 196 -7.64 23.20 -7.03
C PRO A 196 -8.18 21.92 -7.69
N ARG A 197 -7.51 21.43 -8.75
CA ARG A 197 -7.87 20.22 -9.49
C ARG A 197 -7.41 18.94 -8.79
N ARG A 198 -6.40 19.01 -7.91
CA ARG A 198 -5.92 17.83 -7.14
C ARG A 198 -6.91 17.46 -6.03
N ARG A 199 -7.94 16.72 -6.40
CA ARG A 199 -8.98 16.21 -5.50
C ARG A 199 -9.24 14.73 -5.73
N ASP A 200 -9.48 13.99 -4.65
CA ASP A 200 -9.92 12.61 -4.74
C ASP A 200 -11.41 12.50 -5.12
N ALA A 201 -11.92 11.27 -5.26
CA ALA A 201 -13.33 11.02 -5.59
C ALA A 201 -14.34 11.50 -4.52
N HIS A 202 -13.86 11.93 -3.35
CA HIS A 202 -14.67 12.53 -2.28
C HIS A 202 -14.53 14.07 -2.24
N GLY A 203 -13.80 14.65 -3.19
CA GLY A 203 -13.52 16.08 -3.26
C GLY A 203 -12.43 16.54 -2.29
N MET A 204 -11.73 15.61 -1.62
CA MET A 204 -10.70 15.96 -0.65
C MET A 204 -9.40 16.34 -1.37
N PRO A 205 -8.78 17.48 -1.03
CA PRO A 205 -7.52 17.89 -1.65
C PRO A 205 -6.37 16.94 -1.24
N TYR A 206 -5.41 16.76 -2.16
CA TYR A 206 -4.17 16.02 -1.88
C TYR A 206 -2.93 16.77 -2.41
N GLY A 207 -1.76 16.43 -1.86
CA GLY A 207 -0.49 17.08 -2.18
C GLY A 207 0.04 16.74 -3.58
N PRO A 208 1.07 17.45 -4.08
CA PRO A 208 1.65 17.19 -5.39
C PRO A 208 2.23 15.78 -5.52
N PHE A 209 2.20 15.24 -6.72
CA PHE A 209 2.59 13.88 -7.05
C PHE A 209 3.38 13.86 -8.35
N HIS A 210 4.60 13.33 -8.30
CA HIS A 210 5.48 13.26 -9.46
C HIS A 210 5.70 11.81 -9.89
N ASP A 211 5.53 11.49 -11.18
CA ASP A 211 5.75 10.14 -11.72
C ASP A 211 5.98 10.13 -13.24
N VAL A 212 6.38 8.99 -13.79
CA VAL A 212 6.66 8.81 -15.23
C VAL A 212 6.01 7.53 -15.77
N GLN A 213 5.45 7.65 -16.97
CA GLN A 213 4.92 6.53 -17.74
C GLN A 213 5.52 6.49 -19.16
N ALA A 214 6.00 5.34 -19.59
CA ALA A 214 6.38 5.11 -20.98
C ALA A 214 5.16 4.68 -21.81
N MET A 215 5.06 5.20 -23.03
CA MET A 215 4.05 4.84 -24.04
C MET A 215 4.77 4.42 -25.33
N PHE A 216 4.42 3.27 -25.87
CA PHE A 216 5.06 2.72 -27.08
C PHE A 216 4.13 1.76 -27.82
N ASP A 217 4.39 1.57 -29.12
CA ASP A 217 3.66 0.65 -30.00
C ASP A 217 4.56 -0.48 -30.54
N GLY A 218 4.16 -1.08 -31.67
CA GLY A 218 4.90 -2.14 -32.35
C GLY A 218 4.93 -3.46 -31.59
N ASP A 219 5.95 -4.28 -31.91
CA ASP A 219 6.16 -5.59 -31.29
C ASP A 219 6.37 -5.51 -29.78
N ALA A 220 6.91 -4.40 -29.29
CA ALA A 220 7.07 -4.14 -27.87
C ALA A 220 5.72 -4.09 -27.17
N ALA A 221 4.73 -3.40 -27.74
CA ALA A 221 3.38 -3.36 -27.17
C ALA A 221 2.71 -4.75 -27.18
N ALA A 222 2.90 -5.52 -28.26
CA ALA A 222 2.39 -6.89 -28.35
C ALA A 222 3.02 -7.82 -27.28
N ALA A 223 4.30 -7.62 -26.95
CA ALA A 223 4.98 -8.35 -25.88
C ALA A 223 4.41 -8.03 -24.49
N ILE A 224 4.12 -6.76 -24.18
CA ILE A 224 3.41 -6.40 -22.94
C ILE A 224 2.02 -7.01 -22.90
N GLY A 225 1.31 -7.04 -24.04
CA GLY A 225 0.04 -7.74 -24.17
C GLY A 225 0.14 -9.23 -23.85
N LYS A 226 1.19 -9.90 -24.34
CA LYS A 226 1.47 -11.32 -24.04
C LYS A 226 1.65 -11.53 -22.54
N GLN A 227 2.36 -10.62 -21.87
CA GLN A 227 2.55 -10.66 -20.42
C GLN A 227 1.23 -10.44 -19.66
N ALA A 228 0.42 -9.45 -20.06
CA ALA A 228 -0.89 -9.19 -19.45
C ALA A 228 -1.80 -10.43 -19.53
N ARG A 229 -1.80 -11.13 -20.68
CA ARG A 229 -2.53 -12.39 -20.85
C ARG A 229 -1.97 -13.54 -20.04
N ALA A 230 -0.65 -13.69 -19.98
CA ALA A 230 -0.01 -14.72 -19.16
C ALA A 230 -0.40 -14.56 -17.69
N ARG A 231 -0.41 -13.32 -17.18
CA ARG A 231 -0.88 -13.02 -15.83
C ARG A 231 -2.38 -13.28 -15.65
N TRP A 232 -3.20 -12.86 -16.60
CA TRP A 232 -4.63 -13.18 -16.57
C TRP A 232 -4.89 -14.69 -16.51
N PHE A 233 -4.18 -15.47 -17.33
CA PHE A 233 -4.24 -16.93 -17.32
C PHE A 233 -3.83 -17.48 -15.95
N ASN A 234 -2.75 -16.97 -15.37
CA ASN A 234 -2.30 -17.38 -14.05
C ASN A 234 -3.35 -17.13 -12.97
N ALA A 235 -4.02 -15.98 -13.00
CA ALA A 235 -5.03 -15.59 -12.02
C ALA A 235 -6.37 -16.33 -12.21
N CYS A 236 -6.73 -16.69 -13.45
CA CYS A 236 -8.06 -17.21 -13.77
C CYS A 236 -8.12 -18.68 -14.20
N GLY A 237 -6.97 -19.28 -14.56
CA GLY A 237 -6.88 -20.62 -15.15
C GLY A 237 -7.51 -20.75 -16.53
N ARG A 238 -7.83 -19.65 -17.22
CA ARG A 238 -8.50 -19.65 -18.53
C ARG A 238 -7.75 -18.77 -19.53
N PRO A 239 -7.35 -19.31 -20.70
CA PRO A 239 -6.71 -18.51 -21.72
C PRO A 239 -7.73 -17.55 -22.35
N ILE A 240 -7.26 -16.37 -22.75
CA ILE A 240 -8.07 -15.42 -23.51
C ILE A 240 -7.77 -15.64 -24.99
N ALA A 241 -8.80 -16.00 -25.77
CA ALA A 241 -8.71 -15.98 -27.22
C ALA A 241 -8.76 -14.52 -27.70
N ILE A 242 -7.72 -14.08 -28.40
CA ILE A 242 -7.65 -12.73 -28.96
C ILE A 242 -8.23 -12.76 -30.37
N ARG A 243 -9.09 -11.80 -30.67
CA ARG A 243 -9.55 -11.54 -32.04
C ARG A 243 -8.77 -10.42 -32.72
N ALA A 244 -8.10 -9.55 -31.97
CA ALA A 244 -7.34 -8.40 -32.48
C ALA A 244 -6.34 -8.79 -33.60
N GLN A 245 -5.52 -9.83 -33.38
CA GLN A 245 -4.56 -10.31 -34.40
C GLN A 245 -5.21 -10.82 -35.69
N ARG A 246 -6.48 -11.23 -35.67
CA ARG A 246 -7.21 -11.67 -36.87
C ARG A 246 -7.81 -10.50 -37.67
N HIS A 247 -7.67 -9.28 -37.18
CA HIS A 247 -8.32 -8.07 -37.69
C HIS A 247 -7.34 -6.94 -38.02
N LEU A 248 -6.02 -7.18 -37.92
CA LEU A 248 -4.97 -6.19 -38.18
C LEU A 248 -4.95 -5.68 -39.65
N ASP A 249 -5.52 -6.43 -40.59
CA ASP A 249 -5.47 -6.13 -42.03
C ASP A 249 -6.81 -5.60 -42.61
N ARG A 250 -7.70 -5.04 -41.78
CA ARG A 250 -9.03 -4.54 -42.24
C ARG A 250 -8.99 -3.04 -42.47
N GLU A 251 -9.75 -2.55 -43.46
CA GLU A 251 -9.89 -1.11 -43.79
C GLU A 251 -10.39 -0.24 -42.62
N GLU A 252 -11.00 -0.83 -41.59
CA GLU A 252 -11.47 -0.15 -40.37
C GLU A 252 -10.40 -0.04 -39.25
N ASP A 253 -9.14 -0.38 -39.56
CA ASP A 253 -8.04 -0.37 -38.59
C ASP A 253 -7.68 1.06 -38.18
N VAL A 254 -7.97 1.38 -36.91
CA VAL A 254 -7.68 2.69 -36.33
C VAL A 254 -6.47 2.56 -35.45
N ASP A 255 -5.39 3.23 -35.82
CA ASP A 255 -4.18 3.36 -35.00
C ASP A 255 -4.55 3.83 -33.57
N PRO A 256 -4.31 3.03 -32.52
CA PRO A 256 -4.67 3.39 -31.15
C PRO A 256 -3.80 4.52 -30.58
N TRP A 257 -2.66 4.85 -31.21
CA TRP A 257 -1.87 6.02 -30.84
C TRP A 257 -2.68 7.31 -31.08
N PRO A 258 -2.89 8.17 -30.07
CA PRO A 258 -3.61 9.42 -30.27
C PRO A 258 -2.87 10.33 -31.25
N PRO A 259 -3.54 10.93 -32.26
CA PRO A 259 -2.87 11.74 -33.29
C PRO A 259 -2.01 12.89 -32.75
N ASP A 260 -2.48 13.53 -31.67
CA ASP A 260 -1.81 14.66 -31.04
C ASP A 260 -0.82 14.23 -29.93
N ALA A 261 -0.69 12.93 -29.66
CA ALA A 261 0.25 12.43 -28.67
C ALA A 261 1.68 12.56 -29.21
N ARG A 262 2.52 13.24 -28.42
CA ARG A 262 3.94 13.44 -28.68
C ARG A 262 4.65 12.12 -28.96
N VAL A 263 5.55 12.13 -29.92
CA VAL A 263 6.51 11.06 -30.19
C VAL A 263 7.91 11.56 -29.87
N ASP A 264 8.58 10.95 -28.91
CA ASP A 264 9.96 11.28 -28.55
C ASP A 264 10.97 10.63 -29.50
N LEU A 265 10.70 9.39 -29.87
CA LEU A 265 11.56 8.60 -30.74
C LEU A 265 10.72 7.74 -31.68
N ARG A 266 11.27 7.47 -32.86
CA ARG A 266 10.71 6.54 -33.83
C ARG A 266 11.68 5.41 -34.10
N ASP A 267 11.16 4.23 -34.45
CA ASP A 267 11.96 3.10 -34.89
C ASP A 267 13.08 2.75 -33.87
N VAL A 268 12.69 2.28 -32.70
CA VAL A 268 13.61 1.97 -31.60
C VAL A 268 13.44 0.54 -31.11
N ARG A 269 14.47 0.02 -30.43
CA ARG A 269 14.40 -1.26 -29.73
C ARG A 269 14.33 -1.05 -28.23
N LEU A 270 13.39 -1.76 -27.60
CA LEU A 270 13.11 -1.71 -26.19
C LEU A 270 13.40 -3.06 -25.55
N GLY A 271 14.24 -3.06 -24.51
CA GLY A 271 14.39 -4.18 -23.60
C GLY A 271 13.24 -4.19 -22.60
N ILE A 272 12.58 -5.34 -22.42
CA ILE A 272 11.50 -5.51 -21.45
C ILE A 272 12.01 -6.44 -20.36
N ALA A 273 12.01 -5.98 -19.10
CA ALA A 273 12.54 -6.73 -17.97
C ALA A 273 11.48 -6.93 -16.88
N TYR A 274 11.49 -8.09 -16.24
CA TYR A 274 10.57 -8.42 -15.15
C TYR A 274 11.29 -8.78 -13.84
N THR A 275 10.61 -8.51 -12.74
CA THR A 275 10.83 -9.23 -11.48
C THR A 275 9.64 -10.15 -11.27
N ALA A 276 9.89 -11.40 -10.88
CA ALA A 276 8.88 -12.29 -10.37
C ALA A 276 9.49 -13.22 -9.31
N PRO A 277 8.90 -13.34 -8.11
CA PRO A 277 9.40 -14.25 -7.10
C PRO A 277 9.12 -15.70 -7.49
N ARG A 278 9.87 -16.64 -6.89
CA ARG A 278 9.53 -18.06 -6.97
C ARG A 278 8.14 -18.29 -6.39
N HIS A 279 7.26 -18.90 -7.18
CA HIS A 279 5.89 -19.19 -6.76
C HIS A 279 5.35 -20.43 -7.47
N ARG A 280 4.88 -21.41 -6.69
CA ARG A 280 4.50 -22.75 -7.20
C ARG A 280 5.68 -23.36 -7.97
N ASP A 281 5.45 -23.91 -9.16
CA ASP A 281 6.47 -24.53 -10.01
C ASP A 281 7.23 -23.54 -10.91
N ARG A 282 7.12 -22.23 -10.66
CA ARG A 282 7.77 -21.19 -11.48
C ARG A 282 9.06 -20.72 -10.83
N GLU A 283 10.13 -20.74 -11.60
CA GLU A 283 11.42 -20.18 -11.22
C GLU A 283 11.36 -18.65 -11.05
N PRO A 284 12.17 -18.07 -10.14
CA PRO A 284 12.22 -16.63 -9.96
C PRO A 284 12.83 -15.95 -11.18
N VAL A 285 12.30 -14.78 -11.52
CA VAL A 285 12.82 -13.88 -12.55
C VAL A 285 13.42 -12.65 -11.86
N ARG A 286 14.68 -12.35 -12.16
CA ARG A 286 15.45 -11.24 -11.54
C ARG A 286 16.06 -10.29 -12.57
N GLN A 287 15.42 -10.15 -13.73
CA GLN A 287 15.95 -9.37 -14.85
C GLN A 287 16.07 -7.89 -14.50
N VAL A 288 15.10 -7.33 -13.77
CA VAL A 288 15.15 -5.92 -13.32
C VAL A 288 16.34 -5.67 -12.39
N SER A 289 16.66 -6.60 -11.48
CA SER A 289 17.83 -6.46 -10.61
C SER A 289 19.13 -6.39 -11.42
N ALA A 290 19.28 -7.27 -12.42
CA ALA A 290 20.43 -7.24 -13.32
C ALA A 290 20.46 -5.97 -14.19
N LEU A 291 19.29 -5.51 -14.66
CA LEU A 291 19.16 -4.28 -15.44
C LEU A 291 19.59 -3.04 -14.65
N VAL A 292 19.17 -2.94 -13.39
CA VAL A 292 19.56 -1.84 -12.49
C VAL A 292 21.06 -1.86 -12.24
N GLU A 293 21.63 -3.03 -11.93
CA GLU A 293 23.08 -3.18 -11.74
C GLU A 293 23.85 -2.77 -13.00
N ASP A 294 23.45 -3.28 -14.17
CA ASP A 294 24.11 -2.95 -15.44
C ASP A 294 24.00 -1.46 -15.76
N THR A 295 22.87 -0.82 -15.46
CA THR A 295 22.67 0.62 -15.67
C THR A 295 23.63 1.44 -14.80
N ILE A 296 23.78 1.06 -13.52
CA ILE A 296 24.72 1.73 -12.61
C ILE A 296 26.18 1.50 -13.06
N ARG A 297 26.52 0.27 -13.44
CA ARG A 297 27.89 -0.07 -13.88
C ARG A 297 28.25 0.56 -15.22
N ALA A 298 27.28 0.76 -16.09
CA ALA A 298 27.47 1.40 -17.40
C ALA A 298 27.84 2.88 -17.28
N ALA A 299 27.33 3.57 -16.25
CA ALA A 299 27.53 5.01 -16.08
C ALA A 299 29.00 5.38 -15.84
N ARG A 300 29.51 6.30 -16.68
CA ARG A 300 30.87 6.85 -16.69
C ARG A 300 30.90 8.34 -16.38
N ARG A 301 29.93 9.12 -16.88
CA ARG A 301 29.87 10.58 -16.70
C ARG A 301 28.77 10.97 -15.72
N HIS A 302 27.54 10.50 -15.95
CA HIS A 302 26.37 10.87 -15.16
C HIS A 302 25.39 9.71 -14.99
N LEU A 303 24.92 9.54 -13.77
CA LEU A 303 23.81 8.68 -13.41
C LEU A 303 22.75 9.51 -12.71
N TYR A 304 21.64 9.75 -13.42
CA TYR A 304 20.46 10.45 -12.90
C TYR A 304 19.39 9.43 -12.55
N ILE A 305 18.92 9.44 -11.29
CA ILE A 305 17.90 8.52 -10.79
C ILE A 305 16.79 9.33 -10.14
N GLU A 306 15.55 8.97 -10.43
CA GLU A 306 14.42 9.33 -9.58
C GLU A 306 13.75 8.05 -9.08
N ASN A 307 13.57 7.96 -7.76
CA ASN A 307 12.94 6.78 -7.18
C ASN A 307 12.21 7.04 -5.87
N GLN A 308 11.02 6.43 -5.74
CA GLN A 308 10.22 6.46 -4.50
C GLN A 308 10.98 5.88 -3.29
N TYR A 309 11.66 4.75 -3.49
CA TYR A 309 12.45 4.10 -2.45
C TYR A 309 13.88 3.89 -2.91
N PHE A 310 14.82 4.11 -1.98
CA PHE A 310 16.25 4.01 -2.23
C PHE A 310 16.91 3.27 -1.06
N THR A 311 16.73 1.95 -1.04
CA THR A 311 17.08 1.05 0.08
C THR A 311 17.71 -0.28 -0.35
N ALA A 312 17.74 -0.60 -1.64
CA ALA A 312 18.17 -1.91 -2.14
C ALA A 312 19.66 -2.18 -1.89
N ALA A 313 19.98 -3.42 -1.51
CA ALA A 313 21.36 -3.86 -1.24
C ALA A 313 22.23 -3.82 -2.50
N VAL A 314 21.72 -4.33 -3.64
CA VAL A 314 22.43 -4.30 -4.94
C VAL A 314 22.77 -2.88 -5.37
N VAL A 315 21.88 -1.92 -5.10
CA VAL A 315 22.10 -0.49 -5.41
C VAL A 315 23.17 0.10 -4.49
N ARG A 316 23.09 -0.18 -3.18
CA ARG A 316 24.11 0.24 -2.21
C ARG A 316 25.50 -0.25 -2.63
N GLU A 317 25.63 -1.54 -2.91
CA GLU A 317 26.92 -2.17 -3.26
C GLU A 317 27.48 -1.60 -4.56
N THR A 318 26.68 -1.61 -5.63
CA THR A 318 27.14 -1.18 -6.95
C THR A 318 27.47 0.32 -6.97
N LEU A 319 26.66 1.17 -6.32
CA LEU A 319 26.96 2.60 -6.25
C LEU A 319 28.17 2.89 -5.35
N SER A 320 28.35 2.20 -4.22
CA SER A 320 29.54 2.36 -3.40
C SER A 320 30.82 2.04 -4.17
N GLU A 321 30.81 0.97 -4.97
CA GLU A 321 31.93 0.65 -5.86
C GLU A 321 32.19 1.76 -6.89
N ARG A 322 31.14 2.24 -7.57
CA ARG A 322 31.27 3.30 -8.59
C ARG A 322 31.71 4.64 -8.00
N LEU A 323 31.24 5.01 -6.82
CA LEU A 323 31.61 6.27 -6.14
C LEU A 323 33.05 6.24 -5.58
N ALA A 324 33.57 5.05 -5.27
CA ALA A 324 34.95 4.87 -4.83
C ALA A 324 35.96 4.85 -5.99
N ASP A 325 35.50 4.68 -7.23
CA ASP A 325 36.32 4.67 -8.44
C ASP A 325 36.68 6.11 -8.88
N PRO A 326 37.98 6.43 -9.08
CA PRO A 326 38.41 7.70 -9.69
C PRO A 326 37.71 8.02 -11.02
N GLU A 327 37.36 7.01 -11.81
CA GLU A 327 36.64 7.13 -13.09
C GLU A 327 35.12 6.82 -12.94
N GLY A 328 34.61 6.99 -11.73
CA GLY A 328 33.19 6.93 -11.38
C GLY A 328 32.36 8.09 -11.96
N PRO A 329 31.05 7.91 -12.16
CA PRO A 329 30.16 8.96 -12.65
C PRO A 329 29.77 9.93 -11.54
N ASP A 330 29.28 11.11 -11.92
CA ASP A 330 28.41 11.89 -11.04
C ASP A 330 27.09 11.14 -10.83
N VAL A 331 26.65 11.03 -9.57
CA VAL A 331 25.40 10.35 -9.20
C VAL A 331 24.44 11.37 -8.60
N THR A 332 23.30 11.58 -9.25
CA THR A 332 22.20 12.41 -8.77
C THR A 332 21.00 11.51 -8.49
N VAL A 333 20.49 11.53 -7.26
CA VAL A 333 19.28 10.78 -6.87
C VAL A 333 18.21 11.75 -6.39
N VAL A 334 17.06 11.79 -7.06
CA VAL A 334 15.87 12.51 -6.62
C VAL A 334 14.92 11.53 -5.92
N ALA A 335 14.55 11.84 -4.69
CA ALA A 335 13.73 10.99 -3.83
C ALA A 335 12.67 11.84 -3.10
N PRO A 336 11.58 11.23 -2.60
CA PRO A 336 10.59 11.99 -1.84
C PRO A 336 11.20 12.49 -0.52
N ARG A 337 10.86 13.71 -0.08
CA ARG A 337 11.39 14.24 1.19
C ARG A 337 11.02 13.35 2.38
N VAL A 338 9.75 12.97 2.44
CA VAL A 338 9.18 12.06 3.46
C VAL A 338 8.48 10.88 2.78
N GLN A 339 8.40 9.76 3.47
CA GLN A 339 7.69 8.58 3.01
C GLN A 339 6.19 8.67 3.32
N SER A 340 5.37 8.12 2.43
CA SER A 340 3.92 8.11 2.63
C SER A 340 3.54 7.19 3.79
N GLY A 341 3.10 7.76 4.91
CA GLY A 341 2.61 7.03 6.07
C GLY A 341 3.67 6.80 7.15
N TRP A 342 3.22 6.80 8.41
CA TRP A 342 4.10 6.71 9.59
C TRP A 342 4.91 5.42 9.65
N LEU A 343 4.37 4.30 9.15
CA LEU A 343 5.04 3.00 9.19
C LEU A 343 6.16 2.92 8.16
N GLN A 344 5.91 3.42 6.96
CA GLN A 344 6.88 3.51 5.88
C GLN A 344 8.02 4.45 6.26
N GLU A 345 7.72 5.60 6.88
CA GLU A 345 8.74 6.51 7.41
C GLU A 345 9.62 5.85 8.47
N ALA A 346 9.00 5.16 9.45
CA ALA A 346 9.71 4.48 10.52
C ALA A 346 10.51 3.23 10.06
N THR A 347 10.40 2.81 8.80
CA THR A 347 11.08 1.62 8.27
C THR A 347 11.95 1.96 7.05
N MET A 348 11.33 2.31 5.92
CA MET A 348 12.02 2.68 4.69
C MET A 348 12.85 3.96 4.85
N GLY A 349 12.41 4.90 5.68
CA GLY A 349 13.18 6.10 6.01
C GLY A 349 14.51 5.77 6.70
N VAL A 350 14.50 4.82 7.64
CA VAL A 350 15.70 4.33 8.34
C VAL A 350 16.64 3.62 7.37
N LEU A 351 16.12 2.72 6.53
CA LEU A 351 16.93 2.00 5.53
C LEU A 351 17.57 2.96 4.52
N ARG A 352 16.83 3.99 4.08
CA ARG A 352 17.35 5.03 3.18
C ARG A 352 18.49 5.80 3.84
N ALA A 353 18.35 6.18 5.11
CA ALA A 353 19.40 6.89 5.84
C ALA A 353 20.68 6.06 5.98
N ARG A 354 20.57 4.76 6.28
CA ARG A 354 21.71 3.83 6.34
C ARG A 354 22.42 3.70 4.99
N LEU A 355 21.64 3.54 3.92
CA LEU A 355 22.18 3.50 2.55
C LEU A 355 22.87 4.82 2.21
N HIS A 356 22.22 5.96 2.46
CA HIS A 356 22.77 7.30 2.23
C HIS A 356 24.11 7.51 2.96
N GLY A 357 24.19 7.15 4.25
CA GLY A 357 25.44 7.21 5.01
C GLY A 357 26.54 6.33 4.43
N THR A 358 26.20 5.15 3.92
CA THR A 358 27.15 4.25 3.25
C THR A 358 27.67 4.86 1.95
N LEU A 359 26.81 5.49 1.14
CA LEU A 359 27.22 6.15 -0.10
C LEU A 359 28.09 7.38 0.16
N LYS A 360 27.75 8.22 1.15
CA LYS A 360 28.60 9.36 1.54
C LYS A 360 29.97 8.93 2.03
N ALA A 361 30.06 7.79 2.74
CA ALA A 361 31.34 7.25 3.17
C ALA A 361 32.17 6.67 2.00
N ALA A 362 31.51 6.16 0.95
CA ALA A 362 32.16 5.61 -0.23
C ALA A 362 32.58 6.71 -1.24
N ASP A 363 31.89 7.84 -1.26
CA ASP A 363 32.15 8.95 -2.17
C ASP A 363 33.41 9.73 -1.79
N ARG A 364 34.52 9.40 -2.45
CA ARG A 364 35.83 10.04 -2.24
C ARG A 364 36.05 11.27 -3.10
N PHE A 365 35.17 11.54 -4.06
CA PHE A 365 35.39 12.53 -5.12
C PHE A 365 34.26 13.58 -5.21
N ASP A 366 33.40 13.66 -4.19
CA ASP A 366 32.23 14.55 -4.15
C ASP A 366 31.32 14.38 -5.37
N ARG A 367 30.97 13.13 -5.67
CA ARG A 367 30.17 12.73 -6.84
C ARG A 367 28.71 12.46 -6.52
N TYR A 368 28.32 12.37 -5.26
CA TYR A 368 26.98 11.94 -4.88
C TYR A 368 26.11 13.11 -4.40
N ARG A 369 24.88 13.18 -4.92
CA ARG A 369 23.82 14.09 -4.46
C ARG A 369 22.53 13.29 -4.21
N LEU A 370 21.96 13.42 -3.02
CA LEU A 370 20.59 12.99 -2.71
C LEU A 370 19.71 14.23 -2.57
N LEU A 371 18.70 14.35 -3.42
CA LEU A 371 17.89 15.55 -3.62
C LEU A 371 16.40 15.23 -3.47
N TYR A 372 15.60 16.26 -3.21
CA TYR A 372 14.14 16.20 -3.27
C TYR A 372 13.57 17.45 -3.94
N PRO A 373 12.43 17.36 -4.67
CA PRO A 373 11.78 18.52 -5.24
C PRO A 373 11.13 19.39 -4.16
N HIS A 374 11.44 20.69 -4.22
CA HIS A 374 10.83 21.70 -3.37
C HIS A 374 9.98 22.64 -4.22
N VAL A 375 8.81 23.00 -3.70
CA VAL A 375 7.92 24.02 -4.26
C VAL A 375 7.48 24.92 -3.11
N ASP A 376 7.47 26.23 -3.35
CA ASP A 376 7.01 27.21 -2.38
C ASP A 376 5.53 26.99 -2.03
N GLY A 377 5.14 27.31 -0.79
CA GLY A 377 3.76 27.17 -0.31
C GLY A 377 3.36 25.77 0.16
N LEU A 378 4.22 24.75 0.02
CA LEU A 378 3.92 23.39 0.51
C LEU A 378 3.93 23.25 2.04
N GLY A 379 4.56 24.16 2.77
CA GLY A 379 4.75 24.01 4.22
C GLY A 379 5.44 22.69 4.57
N ASP A 380 4.77 21.86 5.39
CA ASP A 380 5.26 20.53 5.78
C ASP A 380 4.98 19.43 4.75
N ALA A 381 4.30 19.73 3.64
CA ALA A 381 4.08 18.78 2.54
C ALA A 381 5.34 18.66 1.64
N CYS A 382 5.32 17.71 0.71
CA CYS A 382 6.34 17.57 -0.32
C CYS A 382 5.72 17.10 -1.62
N VAL A 383 6.43 17.31 -2.73
CA VAL A 383 6.15 16.59 -3.97
C VAL A 383 6.45 15.11 -3.70
N ASN A 384 5.44 14.25 -3.87
CA ASN A 384 5.61 12.83 -3.69
C ASN A 384 6.25 12.22 -4.95
N VAL A 385 7.57 12.08 -4.94
CA VAL A 385 8.32 11.41 -6.02
C VAL A 385 8.00 9.92 -6.01
N HIS A 386 7.20 9.50 -6.99
CA HIS A 386 6.79 8.12 -7.20
C HIS A 386 7.39 7.51 -8.46
N SER A 387 8.10 8.30 -9.28
CA SER A 387 8.82 7.81 -10.46
C SER A 387 9.79 6.68 -10.12
N LYS A 388 10.04 5.82 -11.10
CA LYS A 388 11.09 4.79 -11.07
C LYS A 388 11.85 4.82 -12.39
N ILE A 389 12.74 5.80 -12.47
CA ILE A 389 13.50 6.11 -13.67
C ILE A 389 15.00 6.20 -13.35
N ALA A 390 15.82 5.70 -14.26
CA ALA A 390 17.27 5.85 -14.21
C ALA A 390 17.79 6.16 -15.61
N ILE A 391 18.68 7.15 -15.72
CA ILE A 391 19.34 7.57 -16.95
C ILE A 391 20.86 7.52 -16.72
N ALA A 392 21.58 6.81 -17.59
CA ALA A 392 23.03 6.69 -17.53
C ALA A 392 23.66 7.24 -18.82
N ASP A 393 24.48 8.28 -18.68
CA ASP A 393 25.28 8.93 -19.74
C ASP A 393 24.51 9.35 -21.00
N ASP A 394 23.19 9.53 -20.89
CA ASP A 394 22.28 9.67 -22.02
C ASP A 394 22.29 8.48 -23.02
N GLU A 395 22.97 7.39 -22.67
CA GLU A 395 23.07 6.17 -23.47
C GLU A 395 21.99 5.15 -23.10
N TRP A 396 21.42 5.30 -21.91
CA TRP A 396 20.46 4.37 -21.34
C TRP A 396 19.41 5.12 -20.57
N ILE A 397 18.14 4.77 -20.78
CA ILE A 397 17.03 5.11 -19.88
C ILE A 397 16.24 3.85 -19.51
N VAL A 398 15.94 3.70 -18.23
CA VAL A 398 15.07 2.66 -17.68
C VAL A 398 13.85 3.32 -17.05
N ILE A 399 12.64 2.89 -17.43
CA ILE A 399 11.35 3.38 -16.90
C ILE A 399 10.52 2.16 -16.51
N GLY A 400 9.89 2.17 -15.32
CA GLY A 400 9.02 1.05 -14.96
C GLY A 400 8.33 1.20 -13.62
N SER A 401 7.96 0.05 -13.06
CA SER A 401 7.27 -0.04 -11.77
C SER A 401 8.20 -0.32 -10.58
N ALA A 402 9.45 -0.71 -10.85
CA ALA A 402 10.38 -1.23 -9.84
C ALA A 402 11.04 -0.14 -9.00
N ASN A 403 10.76 -0.13 -7.71
CA ASN A 403 11.47 0.71 -6.76
C ASN A 403 12.91 0.23 -6.56
N LEU A 404 13.82 1.11 -6.11
CA LEU A 404 15.17 0.70 -5.69
C LEU A 404 15.14 0.20 -4.23
N ASN A 405 14.29 -0.79 -3.95
CA ASN A 405 14.23 -1.56 -2.70
C ASN A 405 14.34 -3.07 -2.99
N ASN A 406 14.67 -3.90 -1.99
CA ASN A 406 14.82 -5.34 -2.20
C ASN A 406 13.51 -6.01 -2.63
N ARG A 407 12.36 -5.47 -2.20
CA ARG A 407 11.04 -5.93 -2.65
C ARG A 407 10.92 -5.93 -4.17
N SER A 408 11.15 -4.81 -4.83
CA SER A 408 11.03 -4.71 -6.30
C SER A 408 12.16 -5.45 -7.04
N MET A 409 13.32 -5.65 -6.39
CA MET A 409 14.42 -6.41 -6.99
C MET A 409 14.18 -7.93 -6.99
N VAL A 410 13.42 -8.46 -6.01
CA VAL A 410 13.34 -9.93 -5.81
C VAL A 410 11.95 -10.47 -5.47
N LEU A 411 11.10 -9.70 -4.79
CA LEU A 411 9.87 -10.22 -4.16
C LEU A 411 8.59 -9.86 -4.92
N ASP A 412 8.40 -8.59 -5.26
CA ASP A 412 7.17 -8.10 -5.90
C ASP A 412 7.27 -8.32 -7.41
N THR A 413 6.12 -8.55 -8.08
CA THR A 413 6.15 -8.65 -9.54
C THR A 413 6.26 -7.25 -10.14
N GLU A 414 7.29 -7.02 -10.95
CA GLU A 414 7.61 -5.72 -11.55
C GLU A 414 7.75 -5.81 -13.07
N CYS A 415 7.72 -4.67 -13.75
CA CYS A 415 8.01 -4.53 -15.18
C CYS A 415 8.76 -3.22 -15.41
N CYS A 416 9.89 -3.30 -16.13
CA CYS A 416 10.64 -2.14 -16.60
C CYS A 416 10.90 -2.23 -18.10
N ILE A 417 10.97 -1.07 -18.74
CA ILE A 417 11.36 -0.88 -20.13
C ILE A 417 12.70 -0.18 -20.12
N ALA A 418 13.62 -0.68 -20.94
CA ALA A 418 14.94 -0.13 -21.16
C ALA A 418 15.08 0.28 -22.62
N LEU A 419 15.46 1.54 -22.84
CA LEU A 419 15.87 2.04 -24.15
C LEU A 419 17.38 2.34 -24.06
N VAL A 420 18.13 1.86 -25.05
CA VAL A 420 19.57 2.06 -25.15
C VAL A 420 19.90 2.71 -26.49
N ALA A 421 20.87 3.62 -26.49
CA ALA A 421 21.28 4.30 -27.72
C ALA A 421 22.06 3.38 -28.66
N ALA A 422 22.80 2.40 -28.12
CA ALA A 422 23.53 1.39 -28.88
C ALA A 422 24.41 1.97 -30.01
N GLY A 423 25.01 3.13 -29.79
CA GLY A 423 25.86 3.84 -30.77
C GLY A 423 25.08 4.73 -31.75
N GLU A 424 23.76 4.86 -31.63
CA GLU A 424 22.92 5.73 -32.45
C GLU A 424 22.81 7.14 -31.83
N PRO A 425 23.42 8.18 -32.43
CA PRO A 425 23.43 9.52 -31.85
C PRO A 425 22.03 10.11 -31.67
N ARG A 426 21.09 9.80 -32.58
CA ARG A 426 19.69 10.26 -32.50
C ARG A 426 19.01 9.82 -31.19
N ILE A 427 19.28 8.59 -30.75
CA ILE A 427 18.67 8.02 -29.55
C ILE A 427 19.33 8.65 -28.32
N ARG A 428 20.66 8.81 -28.34
CA ARG A 428 21.39 9.50 -27.27
C ARG A 428 20.90 10.93 -27.05
N THR A 429 20.78 11.71 -28.13
CA THR A 429 20.24 13.08 -28.07
C THR A 429 18.82 13.11 -27.53
N ALA A 430 17.98 12.16 -27.94
CA ALA A 430 16.62 12.07 -27.41
C ALA A 430 16.61 11.75 -25.91
N ILE A 431 17.40 10.76 -25.44
CA ILE A 431 17.52 10.42 -24.01
C ILE A 431 18.01 11.62 -23.21
N ALA A 432 19.01 12.37 -23.69
CA ALA A 432 19.44 13.63 -23.07
C ALA A 432 18.26 14.60 -22.95
N GLY A 433 17.48 14.79 -24.02
CA GLY A 433 16.26 15.59 -23.97
C GLY A 433 15.18 15.08 -23.00
N LEU A 434 15.11 13.77 -22.74
CA LEU A 434 14.23 13.19 -21.71
C LEU A 434 14.71 13.59 -20.31
N ARG A 435 16.02 13.45 -20.03
CA ARG A 435 16.64 13.90 -18.77
C ARG A 435 16.41 15.39 -18.55
N ASP A 436 16.66 16.18 -19.59
CA ASP A 436 16.57 17.65 -19.51
C ASP A 436 15.14 18.10 -19.22
N ARG A 437 14.12 17.36 -19.68
CA ARG A 437 12.72 17.61 -19.30
C ARG A 437 12.45 17.40 -17.81
N LEU A 438 12.95 16.31 -17.23
CA LEU A 438 12.77 16.00 -15.81
C LEU A 438 13.51 17.03 -14.94
N LEU A 439 14.74 17.35 -15.31
CA LEU A 439 15.51 18.39 -14.60
C LEU A 439 14.85 19.76 -14.72
N ALA A 440 14.38 20.14 -15.91
CA ALA A 440 13.72 21.41 -16.14
C ALA A 440 12.43 21.58 -15.31
N GLU A 441 11.67 20.50 -15.14
CA GLU A 441 10.51 20.47 -14.27
C GLU A 441 10.86 20.78 -12.82
N HIS A 442 11.83 20.04 -12.25
CA HIS A 442 12.22 20.23 -10.84
C HIS A 442 12.94 21.55 -10.59
N LEU A 443 13.66 22.06 -11.59
CA LEU A 443 14.47 23.26 -11.50
C LEU A 443 13.76 24.50 -12.04
N ASP A 444 12.47 24.46 -12.35
CA ASP A 444 11.70 25.62 -12.82
C ASP A 444 12.41 26.41 -13.93
N THR A 445 12.74 25.71 -15.01
CA THR A 445 13.51 26.24 -16.15
C THR A 445 13.07 25.50 -17.42
N THR A 446 13.74 25.72 -18.55
CA THR A 446 13.44 25.03 -19.80
C THR A 446 14.43 23.90 -20.09
N PRO A 447 14.02 22.85 -20.82
CA PRO A 447 14.95 21.79 -21.23
C PRO A 447 16.15 22.32 -22.04
N ALA A 448 15.95 23.39 -22.82
CA ALA A 448 17.01 24.02 -23.60
C ALA A 448 18.08 24.69 -22.70
N GLU A 449 17.66 25.32 -21.60
CA GLU A 449 18.59 25.90 -20.61
C GLU A 449 19.38 24.81 -19.87
N ILE A 450 18.74 23.69 -19.52
CA ILE A 450 19.43 22.53 -18.94
C ILE A 450 20.47 21.97 -19.93
N ALA A 451 20.08 21.74 -21.18
CA ALA A 451 20.96 21.24 -22.21
C ALA A 451 22.18 22.17 -22.41
N ALA A 452 21.96 23.48 -22.47
CA ALA A 452 23.03 24.48 -22.61
C ALA A 452 23.97 24.47 -21.39
N ALA A 453 23.41 24.33 -20.18
CA ALA A 453 24.20 24.28 -18.95
C ALA A 453 25.07 23.01 -18.87
N LEU A 454 24.55 21.87 -19.31
CA LEU A 454 25.25 20.57 -19.31
C LEU A 454 26.16 20.34 -20.54
N ALA A 455 26.12 21.21 -21.55
CA ALA A 455 26.94 21.09 -22.76
C ALA A 455 28.44 21.37 -22.52
N HIS A 456 28.78 22.00 -21.40
CA HIS A 456 30.16 22.30 -21.02
C HIS A 456 30.84 21.08 -20.39
N ASP A 457 32.17 20.98 -20.45
CA ASP A 457 32.95 19.87 -19.90
C ASP A 457 33.06 19.87 -18.35
N GLU A 458 32.03 20.42 -17.70
CA GLU A 458 31.89 20.44 -16.26
C GLU A 458 31.11 19.22 -15.76
N ARG A 459 31.36 18.87 -14.50
CA ARG A 459 30.66 17.80 -13.81
C ARG A 459 29.17 18.11 -13.65
N PRO A 460 28.26 17.21 -14.06
CA PRO A 460 26.80 17.43 -13.99
C PRO A 460 26.29 17.88 -12.61
N ASN A 461 26.80 17.33 -11.51
CA ASN A 461 26.39 17.73 -10.17
C ASN A 461 26.84 19.15 -9.83
N THR A 462 27.99 19.62 -10.34
CA THR A 462 28.42 21.01 -10.15
C THR A 462 27.52 21.97 -10.92
N VAL A 463 27.11 21.60 -12.13
CA VAL A 463 26.11 22.37 -12.90
C VAL A 463 24.78 22.42 -12.16
N LEU A 464 24.29 21.27 -11.66
CA LEU A 464 23.05 21.18 -10.89
C LEU A 464 23.12 21.99 -9.59
N ASP A 465 24.25 21.99 -8.89
CA ASP A 465 24.47 22.77 -7.67
C ASP A 465 24.29 24.28 -7.92
N ARG A 466 24.72 24.78 -9.08
CA ARG A 466 24.46 26.18 -9.48
C ARG A 466 23.01 26.42 -9.88
N LEU A 467 22.43 25.54 -10.71
CA LEU A 467 21.07 25.72 -11.21
C LEU A 467 20.01 25.67 -10.10
N ARG A 468 20.29 24.91 -9.03
CA ARG A 468 19.37 24.79 -7.89
C ARG A 468 19.51 25.88 -6.84
N ASP A 469 20.56 26.70 -6.89
CA ASP A 469 20.80 27.82 -5.98
C ASP A 469 19.92 29.03 -6.33
N LYS A 470 18.62 28.85 -6.12
CA LYS A 470 17.60 29.87 -6.37
C LYS A 470 16.38 29.70 -5.45
N PRO A 471 15.63 30.78 -5.18
CA PRO A 471 14.32 30.67 -4.53
C PRO A 471 13.29 30.02 -5.46
N GLY A 472 12.13 29.65 -4.93
CA GLY A 472 11.06 29.05 -5.72
C GLY A 472 11.16 27.53 -5.85
N ARG A 473 10.61 27.02 -6.95
CA ARG A 473 10.65 25.59 -7.29
C ARG A 473 12.07 25.19 -7.70
N THR A 474 12.63 24.24 -6.97
CA THR A 474 14.02 23.79 -7.14
C THR A 474 14.26 22.43 -6.48
N LEU A 475 15.43 21.84 -6.69
CA LEU A 475 15.89 20.65 -5.98
C LEU A 475 16.68 21.02 -4.72
N ARG A 476 16.29 20.48 -3.56
CA ARG A 476 17.00 20.68 -2.29
C ARG A 476 17.70 19.41 -1.83
N THR A 477 18.80 19.57 -1.10
CA THR A 477 19.54 18.43 -0.53
C THR A 477 18.69 17.71 0.51
N LEU A 478 18.55 16.40 0.37
CA LEU A 478 17.93 15.52 1.35
C LEU A 478 19.01 14.89 2.23
N GLU A 479 19.01 15.22 3.52
CA GLU A 479 19.83 14.56 4.54
C GLU A 479 18.91 13.78 5.49
N PRO A 480 18.72 12.47 5.28
CA PRO A 480 17.86 11.65 6.13
C PRO A 480 18.46 11.53 7.55
N VAL A 481 17.72 11.96 8.57
CA VAL A 481 18.12 11.86 9.98
C VAL A 481 17.40 10.68 10.64
N VAL A 482 18.15 9.81 11.32
CA VAL A 482 17.59 8.71 12.12
C VAL A 482 17.98 8.90 13.58
N THR A 483 17.00 8.86 14.47
CA THR A 483 17.27 8.87 15.91
C THR A 483 17.80 7.50 16.34
N PRO A 484 18.77 7.42 17.29
CA PRO A 484 19.31 6.14 17.76
C PRO A 484 18.24 5.15 18.25
N GLN A 485 17.14 5.67 18.80
CA GLN A 485 16.00 4.89 19.26
C GLN A 485 15.24 4.25 18.09
N LEU A 486 15.01 4.97 16.99
CA LEU A 486 14.36 4.43 15.79
C LEU A 486 15.30 3.45 15.06
N ASP A 487 16.59 3.74 15.01
CA ASP A 487 17.58 2.85 14.40
C ASP A 487 17.63 1.48 15.11
N ALA A 488 17.57 1.49 16.45
CA ALA A 488 17.54 0.27 17.27
C ALA A 488 16.23 -0.54 17.12
N LEU A 489 15.12 0.11 16.74
CA LEU A 489 13.81 -0.54 16.56
C LEU A 489 13.65 -1.21 15.19
N VAL A 490 14.48 -0.86 14.21
CA VAL A 490 14.49 -1.49 12.88
C VAL A 490 15.61 -2.53 12.86
N PRO A 491 15.33 -3.81 13.20
CA PRO A 491 16.36 -4.83 13.25
C PRO A 491 17.02 -4.97 11.88
N VAL A 492 18.35 -5.14 11.88
CA VAL A 492 19.20 -5.34 10.68
C VAL A 492 18.76 -6.58 9.87
N SER A 493 17.96 -7.47 10.47
CA SER A 493 17.40 -8.64 9.79
C SER A 493 16.46 -8.23 8.65
N ALA A 494 16.70 -8.78 7.46
CA ALA A 494 15.96 -8.70 6.19
C ALA A 494 14.46 -9.08 6.25
N ARG A 495 13.70 -8.59 7.24
CA ARG A 495 12.30 -8.96 7.50
C ARG A 495 11.30 -7.91 6.99
N LEU A 496 11.74 -6.66 6.80
CA LEU A 496 10.91 -5.55 6.32
C LEU A 496 11.10 -5.28 4.81
N ASP A 497 12.33 -5.44 4.32
CA ASP A 497 12.70 -5.36 2.89
C ASP A 497 13.53 -6.61 2.52
N PRO A 498 12.89 -7.79 2.44
CA PRO A 498 13.60 -9.06 2.32
C PRO A 498 14.26 -9.22 0.94
N GLU A 499 15.51 -9.68 0.95
CA GLU A 499 16.26 -10.02 -0.28
C GLU A 499 15.84 -11.35 -0.90
N GLN A 500 14.96 -12.11 -0.24
CA GLN A 500 14.39 -13.37 -0.73
C GLN A 500 12.96 -13.59 -0.19
N PRO A 501 12.07 -14.28 -0.93
CA PRO A 501 10.76 -14.67 -0.40
C PRO A 501 10.89 -15.49 0.88
N ILE A 502 10.13 -15.11 1.91
CA ILE A 502 10.14 -15.82 3.19
C ILE A 502 9.36 -17.12 3.04
N GLU A 503 10.04 -18.27 3.13
CA GLU A 503 9.38 -19.57 3.07
C GLU A 503 8.47 -19.79 4.29
N PRO A 504 7.24 -20.34 4.11
CA PRO A 504 6.31 -20.58 5.21
C PRO A 504 6.92 -21.43 6.34
N ASP A 505 7.75 -22.42 5.99
CA ASP A 505 8.35 -23.34 6.95
C ASP A 505 9.53 -22.71 7.70
N ARG A 506 10.25 -21.76 7.08
CA ARG A 506 11.31 -20.98 7.74
C ARG A 506 10.72 -19.99 8.74
N PHE A 507 9.58 -19.38 8.40
CA PHE A 507 8.81 -18.53 9.31
C PHE A 507 8.29 -19.29 10.54
N VAL A 508 7.91 -20.56 10.39
CA VAL A 508 7.47 -21.41 11.52
C VAL A 508 8.65 -21.94 12.34
N ARG A 509 9.76 -22.34 11.69
CA ARG A 509 10.95 -22.89 12.38
C ARG A 509 11.76 -21.83 13.13
N GLU A 510 11.77 -20.57 12.70
CA GLU A 510 12.43 -19.48 13.43
C GLU A 510 11.61 -18.97 14.64
N PHE A 511 10.30 -19.26 14.70
CA PHE A 511 9.41 -18.77 15.76
C PHE A 511 8.86 -19.85 16.68
N VAL A 512 9.09 -21.15 16.40
CA VAL A 512 8.60 -22.26 17.23
C VAL A 512 9.70 -23.31 17.43
N PRO A 513 10.27 -23.46 18.65
CA PRO A 513 11.16 -24.57 18.97
C PRO A 513 10.47 -25.93 18.78
N ARG A 514 11.21 -26.91 18.28
CA ARG A 514 10.74 -28.24 17.84
C ARG A 514 10.04 -29.11 18.90
N GLU A 515 9.93 -28.70 20.16
CA GLU A 515 9.50 -29.59 21.24
C GLU A 515 7.98 -29.63 21.51
N GLN A 516 7.15 -28.76 20.93
CA GLN A 516 5.76 -28.62 21.39
C GLN A 516 4.66 -29.19 20.46
N HIS A 517 5.01 -30.03 19.50
CA HIS A 517 4.08 -30.47 18.45
C HIS A 517 2.86 -31.29 18.94
N ARG A 518 2.89 -31.91 20.12
CA ARG A 518 1.76 -32.73 20.62
C ARG A 518 0.73 -31.98 21.50
N VAL A 519 1.09 -30.83 22.07
CA VAL A 519 0.20 -30.06 22.99
C VAL A 519 -0.62 -29.00 22.23
N LEU A 520 -0.13 -28.59 21.05
CA LEU A 520 -0.73 -27.54 20.23
C LEU A 520 -2.04 -27.95 19.56
N THR A 521 -2.18 -29.20 19.12
CA THR A 521 -3.36 -29.67 18.36
C THR A 521 -4.65 -29.64 19.18
N ALA A 522 -4.59 -30.00 20.46
CA ALA A 522 -5.73 -29.92 21.38
C ALA A 522 -6.11 -28.46 21.70
N ARG A 523 -5.12 -27.58 21.81
CA ARG A 523 -5.32 -26.13 22.06
C ARG A 523 -5.91 -25.40 20.85
N PHE A 524 -5.57 -25.82 19.63
CA PHE A 524 -6.20 -25.30 18.41
C PHE A 524 -7.65 -25.71 18.25
N PHE A 525 -8.03 -26.89 18.73
CA PHE A 525 -9.42 -27.35 18.71
C PHE A 525 -10.30 -26.50 19.65
N VAL A 526 -9.81 -26.21 20.86
CA VAL A 526 -10.48 -25.33 21.83
C VAL A 526 -10.56 -23.89 21.31
N LEU A 527 -9.50 -23.38 20.69
CA LEU A 527 -9.49 -22.04 20.09
C LEU A 527 -10.44 -21.93 18.89
N GLY A 528 -10.49 -22.95 18.04
CA GLY A 528 -11.45 -23.06 16.94
C GLY A 528 -12.89 -23.10 17.43
N ALA A 529 -13.17 -23.86 18.49
CA ALA A 529 -14.49 -23.90 19.13
C ALA A 529 -14.89 -22.55 19.75
N ALA A 530 -13.96 -21.83 20.38
CA ALA A 530 -14.22 -20.51 20.96
C ALA A 530 -14.50 -19.44 19.89
N VAL A 531 -13.76 -19.43 18.79
CA VAL A 531 -14.01 -18.52 17.65
C VAL A 531 -15.34 -18.83 16.97
N LEU A 532 -15.66 -20.11 16.78
CA LEU A 532 -16.96 -20.54 16.24
C LEU A 532 -18.12 -20.19 17.18
N LEU A 533 -17.93 -20.28 18.51
CA LEU A 533 -18.92 -19.85 19.50
C LEU A 533 -19.15 -18.34 19.46
N VAL A 534 -18.10 -17.53 19.38
CA VAL A 534 -18.21 -16.06 19.26
C VAL A 534 -18.86 -15.66 17.94
N ALA A 535 -18.50 -16.31 16.83
CA ALA A 535 -19.12 -16.10 15.54
C ALA A 535 -20.60 -16.53 15.56
N ALA A 536 -20.93 -17.65 16.18
CA ALA A 536 -22.31 -18.12 16.34
C ALA A 536 -23.14 -17.19 17.23
N LEU A 537 -22.57 -16.66 18.32
CA LEU A 537 -23.21 -15.66 19.19
C LEU A 537 -23.40 -14.31 18.46
N ALA A 538 -22.44 -13.90 17.63
CA ALA A 538 -22.55 -12.69 16.80
C ALA A 538 -23.59 -12.86 15.68
N LEU A 539 -23.67 -14.04 15.05
CA LEU A 539 -24.73 -14.37 14.10
C LEU A 539 -26.09 -14.46 14.79
N ALA A 540 -26.17 -15.08 15.97
CA ALA A 540 -27.40 -15.13 16.76
C ALA A 540 -27.85 -13.74 17.20
N TRP A 541 -26.93 -12.83 17.56
CA TRP A 541 -27.24 -11.42 17.83
C TRP A 541 -27.81 -10.74 16.57
N ARG A 542 -27.16 -10.92 15.42
CA ARG A 542 -27.53 -10.22 14.17
C ARG A 542 -28.83 -10.72 13.56
N PHE A 543 -29.12 -12.02 13.69
CA PHE A 543 -30.19 -12.69 12.94
C PHE A 543 -31.30 -13.27 13.82
N SER A 544 -31.23 -13.18 15.16
CA SER A 544 -32.34 -13.53 16.06
C SER A 544 -32.97 -12.32 16.75
N PRO A 545 -34.18 -12.45 17.34
CA PRO A 545 -34.82 -11.40 18.12
C PRO A 545 -34.01 -10.96 19.36
N LEU A 546 -33.02 -11.73 19.82
CA LEU A 546 -32.19 -11.42 21.00
C LEU A 546 -31.47 -10.07 20.89
N GLY A 547 -31.08 -9.63 19.68
CA GLY A 547 -30.48 -8.30 19.48
C GLY A 547 -31.45 -7.14 19.72
N LYS A 548 -32.77 -7.38 19.62
CA LYS A 548 -33.82 -6.41 19.95
C LYS A 548 -34.13 -6.40 21.45
N GLU A 549 -33.95 -7.53 22.14
CA GLU A 549 -34.10 -7.71 23.60
C GLU A 549 -32.90 -7.17 24.39
N LEU A 550 -31.70 -7.06 23.79
CA LEU A 550 -30.47 -6.52 24.42
C LEU A 550 -30.27 -5.01 24.14
N ASN A 551 -31.31 -4.20 24.38
CA ASN A 551 -31.24 -2.73 24.31
C ASN A 551 -31.19 -2.09 25.72
N ILE A 552 -30.82 -0.81 25.80
CA ILE A 552 -30.68 -0.07 27.08
C ILE A 552 -31.93 -0.23 27.96
N ALA A 553 -33.12 -0.13 27.38
CA ALA A 553 -34.38 -0.19 28.12
C ALA A 553 -34.63 -1.58 28.74
N SER A 554 -34.29 -2.66 28.04
CA SER A 554 -34.50 -4.03 28.51
C SER A 554 -33.47 -4.43 29.57
N LEU A 555 -32.21 -4.03 29.38
CA LEU A 555 -31.17 -4.18 30.39
C LEU A 555 -31.48 -3.36 31.65
N ALA A 556 -32.03 -2.15 31.52
CA ALA A 556 -32.48 -1.34 32.64
C ALA A 556 -33.64 -1.99 33.41
N ARG A 557 -34.63 -2.59 32.72
CA ARG A 557 -35.71 -3.35 33.37
C ARG A 557 -35.16 -4.57 34.13
N MET A 558 -34.27 -5.33 33.52
CA MET A 558 -33.63 -6.49 34.17
C MET A 558 -32.82 -6.07 35.40
N ALA A 559 -32.03 -5.00 35.28
CA ALA A 559 -31.22 -4.48 36.39
C ALA A 559 -32.11 -3.91 37.52
N ALA A 560 -33.22 -3.25 37.20
CA ALA A 560 -34.18 -2.76 38.19
C ALA A 560 -34.91 -3.90 38.93
N HIS A 561 -35.22 -5.00 38.23
CA HIS A 561 -35.79 -6.18 38.87
C HIS A 561 -34.76 -6.89 39.77
N ALA A 562 -33.52 -7.03 39.29
CA ALA A 562 -32.41 -7.58 40.08
C ALA A 562 -32.09 -6.73 41.32
N ALA A 563 -32.27 -5.41 41.24
CA ALA A 563 -32.07 -4.48 42.36
C ALA A 563 -32.99 -4.75 43.57
N GLN A 564 -34.13 -5.40 43.35
CA GLN A 564 -35.12 -5.71 44.40
C GLN A 564 -34.81 -7.04 45.12
N LEU A 565 -33.84 -7.82 44.64
CA LEU A 565 -33.47 -9.10 45.24
C LEU A 565 -32.45 -8.90 46.39
N PRO A 566 -32.52 -9.71 47.47
CA PRO A 566 -31.61 -9.60 48.62
C PRO A 566 -30.12 -9.89 48.32
N GLY A 567 -29.79 -10.28 47.09
CA GLY A 567 -28.42 -10.46 46.58
C GLY A 567 -28.02 -9.51 45.45
N ALA A 568 -28.72 -8.38 45.29
CA ALA A 568 -28.58 -7.46 44.14
C ALA A 568 -27.12 -7.08 43.80
N PRO A 569 -26.23 -6.72 44.75
CA PRO A 569 -24.85 -6.39 44.41
C PRO A 569 -24.08 -7.56 43.80
N ALA A 570 -24.24 -8.77 44.35
CA ALA A 570 -23.55 -9.96 43.84
C ALA A 570 -24.04 -10.37 42.45
N LEU A 571 -25.36 -10.29 42.21
CA LEU A 571 -25.96 -10.54 40.90
C LEU A 571 -25.50 -9.53 39.84
N LEU A 572 -25.36 -8.26 40.24
CA LEU A 572 -24.87 -7.22 39.36
C LEU A 572 -23.39 -7.40 39.01
N LEU A 573 -22.54 -7.72 39.99
CA LEU A 573 -21.14 -8.07 39.75
C LEU A 573 -21.00 -9.29 38.81
N ALA A 574 -21.79 -10.34 39.06
CA ALA A 574 -21.82 -11.52 38.19
C ALA A 574 -22.26 -11.15 36.76
N GLY A 575 -23.27 -10.29 36.62
CA GLY A 575 -23.73 -9.77 35.33
C GLY A 575 -22.64 -9.02 34.57
N TYR A 576 -21.87 -8.17 35.24
CA TYR A 576 -20.73 -7.47 34.64
C TYR A 576 -19.64 -8.43 34.13
N VAL A 577 -19.30 -9.45 34.93
CA VAL A 577 -18.29 -10.45 34.56
C VAL A 577 -18.75 -11.27 33.36
N ILE A 578 -20.01 -11.74 33.38
CA ILE A 578 -20.59 -12.52 32.28
C ILE A 578 -20.64 -11.68 31.00
N ALA A 579 -21.19 -10.47 31.09
CA ALA A 579 -21.36 -9.59 29.94
C ALA A 579 -20.01 -9.16 29.34
N ALA A 580 -19.01 -8.83 30.18
CA ALA A 580 -17.67 -8.53 29.70
C ALA A 580 -17.00 -9.75 29.05
N THR A 581 -17.19 -10.95 29.57
CA THR A 581 -16.68 -12.19 28.95
C THR A 581 -17.33 -12.43 27.58
N LEU A 582 -18.61 -12.08 27.43
CA LEU A 582 -19.34 -12.10 26.16
C LEU A 582 -19.07 -10.88 25.26
N SER A 583 -18.10 -10.03 25.61
CA SER A 583 -17.73 -8.80 24.88
C SER A 583 -18.85 -7.78 24.70
N VAL A 584 -19.84 -7.77 25.60
CA VAL A 584 -20.83 -6.71 25.69
C VAL A 584 -20.13 -5.39 26.06
N PRO A 585 -20.46 -4.24 25.41
CA PRO A 585 -19.84 -2.97 25.72
C PRO A 585 -19.98 -2.59 27.20
N ILE A 586 -18.86 -2.44 27.91
CA ILE A 586 -18.85 -2.12 29.35
C ILE A 586 -19.54 -0.77 29.65
N THR A 587 -19.48 0.17 28.71
CA THR A 587 -20.16 1.48 28.79
C THR A 587 -21.67 1.35 28.86
N LEU A 588 -22.25 0.36 28.18
CA LEU A 588 -23.69 0.08 28.23
C LEU A 588 -24.12 -0.33 29.64
N LEU A 589 -23.33 -1.20 30.29
CA LEU A 589 -23.60 -1.67 31.65
C LEU A 589 -23.44 -0.55 32.67
N ILE A 590 -22.40 0.29 32.53
CA ILE A 590 -22.17 1.47 33.38
C ILE A 590 -23.36 2.43 33.29
N THR A 591 -23.83 2.74 32.08
CA THR A 591 -25.00 3.60 31.88
C THR A 591 -26.26 3.01 32.50
N VAL A 592 -26.55 1.73 32.25
CA VAL A 592 -27.72 1.04 32.83
C VAL A 592 -27.68 1.06 34.37
N THR A 593 -26.50 0.80 34.95
CA THR A 593 -26.32 0.80 36.40
C THR A 593 -26.52 2.20 36.99
N GLY A 594 -26.06 3.25 36.29
CA GLY A 594 -26.32 4.64 36.70
C GLY A 594 -27.79 5.05 36.59
N LEU A 595 -28.51 4.56 35.58
CA LEU A 595 -29.95 4.80 35.42
C LEU A 595 -30.76 4.14 36.54
N VAL A 596 -30.39 2.91 36.94
CA VAL A 596 -31.16 2.12 37.92
C VAL A 596 -30.85 2.49 39.36
N PHE A 597 -29.57 2.71 39.69
CA PHE A 597 -29.12 2.88 41.08
C PHE A 597 -28.76 4.33 41.44
N GLY A 598 -28.89 5.26 40.49
CA GLY A 598 -28.55 6.67 40.68
C GLY A 598 -27.05 6.94 40.75
N ALA A 599 -26.67 8.19 41.05
CA ALA A 599 -25.29 8.64 40.89
C ALA A 599 -24.27 7.90 41.78
N TRP A 600 -24.41 7.98 43.11
CA TRP A 600 -23.42 7.42 44.04
C TRP A 600 -23.46 5.90 44.17
N PRO A 601 -24.63 5.26 44.38
CA PRO A 601 -24.71 3.80 44.42
C PRO A 601 -24.40 3.20 43.04
N GLY A 602 -24.86 3.82 41.96
CA GLY A 602 -24.54 3.38 40.60
C GLY A 602 -23.05 3.48 40.28
N PHE A 603 -22.35 4.51 40.77
CA PHE A 603 -20.89 4.60 40.66
C PHE A 603 -20.20 3.45 41.38
N ALA A 604 -20.57 3.20 42.64
CA ALA A 604 -19.96 2.13 43.44
C ALA A 604 -20.16 0.76 42.78
N TYR A 605 -21.38 0.45 42.34
CA TYR A 605 -21.70 -0.81 41.67
C TYR A 605 -21.03 -0.93 40.30
N ALA A 606 -21.02 0.13 39.49
CA ALA A 606 -20.37 0.12 38.18
C ALA A 606 -18.83 0.01 38.30
N ALA A 607 -18.23 0.67 39.29
CA ALA A 607 -16.81 0.57 39.57
C ALA A 607 -16.42 -0.84 40.01
N LEU A 608 -17.13 -1.41 40.99
CA LEU A 608 -16.88 -2.78 41.47
C LEU A 608 -17.09 -3.82 40.36
N GLY A 609 -18.18 -3.72 39.61
CA GLY A 609 -18.48 -4.61 38.48
C GLY A 609 -17.44 -4.51 37.37
N THR A 610 -17.03 -3.30 37.00
CA THR A 610 -15.99 -3.09 35.96
C THR A 610 -14.64 -3.64 36.41
N MET A 611 -14.25 -3.43 37.66
CA MET A 611 -12.99 -3.94 38.20
C MET A 611 -13.00 -5.47 38.34
N ALA A 612 -14.10 -6.07 38.76
CA ALA A 612 -14.27 -7.52 38.83
C ALA A 612 -14.21 -8.17 37.43
N ALA A 613 -14.89 -7.57 36.45
CA ALA A 613 -14.84 -7.98 35.05
C ALA A 613 -13.41 -7.84 34.48
N ALA A 614 -12.72 -6.74 34.77
CA ALA A 614 -11.35 -6.49 34.35
C ALA A 614 -10.37 -7.52 34.92
N ALA A 615 -10.49 -7.85 36.21
CA ALA A 615 -9.66 -8.84 36.89
C ALA A 615 -9.90 -10.25 36.33
N THR A 616 -11.17 -10.62 36.13
CA THR A 616 -11.55 -11.96 35.63
C THR A 616 -11.05 -12.18 34.21
N THR A 617 -11.31 -11.22 33.30
CA THR A 617 -10.87 -11.32 31.90
C THR A 617 -9.36 -11.17 31.74
N TYR A 618 -8.68 -10.44 32.63
CA TYR A 618 -7.23 -10.49 32.75
C TYR A 618 -6.74 -11.87 33.18
N GLY A 619 -7.36 -12.48 34.20
CA GLY A 619 -7.03 -13.82 34.68
C GLY A 619 -7.20 -14.88 33.58
N ILE A 620 -8.25 -14.78 32.77
CA ILE A 620 -8.45 -15.62 31.58
C ILE A 620 -7.30 -15.42 30.59
N GLY A 621 -6.89 -14.18 30.31
CA GLY A 621 -5.76 -13.89 29.43
C GLY A 621 -4.44 -14.44 29.94
N HIS A 622 -4.22 -14.32 31.26
CA HIS A 622 -3.06 -14.86 31.95
C HIS A 622 -3.01 -16.38 31.87
N TRP A 623 -4.14 -17.05 32.10
CA TRP A 623 -4.27 -18.50 32.02
C TRP A 623 -4.11 -19.04 30.59
N LEU A 624 -4.68 -18.36 29.59
CA LEU A 624 -4.53 -18.70 28.17
C LEU A 624 -3.09 -18.57 27.69
N GLY A 625 -2.30 -17.73 28.36
CA GLY A 625 -0.91 -17.49 28.04
C GLY A 625 -0.71 -16.65 26.77
N ARG A 626 0.53 -16.20 26.61
CA ARG A 626 0.93 -15.20 25.61
C ARG A 626 0.63 -15.64 24.18
N ASP A 627 0.77 -16.92 23.87
CA ASP A 627 0.67 -17.45 22.51
C ASP A 627 -0.77 -17.64 22.01
N ALA A 628 -1.73 -17.89 22.91
CA ALA A 628 -3.14 -18.02 22.56
C ALA A 628 -3.78 -16.64 22.31
N VAL A 629 -3.47 -15.65 23.16
CA VAL A 629 -3.99 -14.29 23.02
C VAL A 629 -3.34 -13.56 21.83
N ARG A 630 -2.06 -13.82 21.54
CA ARG A 630 -1.38 -13.35 20.31
C ARG A 630 -2.09 -13.79 19.02
N ARG A 631 -2.66 -14.99 18.99
CA ARG A 631 -3.39 -15.53 17.83
C ARG A 631 -4.82 -14.99 17.72
N LEU A 632 -5.46 -14.65 18.84
CA LEU A 632 -6.83 -14.13 18.89
C LEU A 632 -6.91 -12.61 18.65
N ALA A 633 -5.95 -11.84 19.15
CA ALA A 633 -6.01 -10.37 19.17
C ALA A 633 -5.33 -9.68 17.95
N GLY A 634 -4.66 -10.45 17.09
CA GLY A 634 -4.03 -9.96 15.85
C GLY A 634 -2.81 -9.05 16.04
N ALA A 635 -2.14 -8.71 14.94
CA ALA A 635 -0.85 -7.99 14.93
C ALA A 635 -0.87 -6.60 15.60
N ARG A 636 -2.04 -5.96 15.75
CA ARG A 636 -2.20 -4.67 16.46
C ARG A 636 -2.02 -4.79 17.97
N ALA A 637 -2.49 -5.88 18.58
CA ALA A 637 -2.35 -6.11 20.02
C ALA A 637 -0.91 -6.49 20.41
N ASN A 638 -0.15 -7.07 19.49
CA ASN A 638 1.24 -7.49 19.73
C ASN A 638 2.19 -6.29 19.94
N ARG A 639 2.00 -5.18 19.21
CA ARG A 639 2.75 -3.93 19.43
C ARG A 639 2.47 -3.28 20.78
N LEU A 640 1.25 -3.51 21.30
CA LEU A 640 0.79 -3.01 22.59
C LEU A 640 1.52 -3.74 23.73
N SER A 641 1.69 -5.07 23.64
CA SER A 641 2.34 -5.88 24.69
C SER A 641 3.83 -5.55 24.89
N GLU A 642 4.54 -5.07 23.87
CA GLU A 642 6.00 -4.86 23.91
C GLU A 642 6.42 -3.49 24.50
N HIS A 643 5.57 -2.47 24.38
CA HIS A 643 5.87 -1.11 24.86
C HIS A 643 5.47 -0.83 26.32
N LEU A 644 4.67 -1.71 26.93
CA LEU A 644 4.09 -1.48 28.26
C LEU A 644 5.02 -1.87 29.44
N GLY A 645 6.22 -2.40 29.13
CA GLY A 645 7.09 -3.08 30.09
C GLY A 645 7.92 -2.21 31.06
N ARG A 646 7.85 -0.86 31.00
CA ARG A 646 8.68 0.01 31.87
C ARG A 646 7.91 0.98 32.78
N ARG A 647 6.59 1.15 32.60
CA ARG A 647 5.70 1.96 33.48
C ARG A 647 4.26 1.39 33.47
N GLY A 648 4.06 0.20 34.03
CA GLY A 648 2.82 -0.59 33.90
C GLY A 648 1.52 0.15 34.26
N VAL A 649 1.51 0.91 35.36
CA VAL A 649 0.33 1.69 35.82
C VAL A 649 -0.04 2.81 34.86
N VAL A 650 0.92 3.67 34.52
CA VAL A 650 0.70 4.85 33.67
C VAL A 650 0.24 4.42 32.28
N ALA A 651 0.87 3.37 31.75
CA ALA A 651 0.58 2.90 30.42
C ALA A 651 -0.81 2.25 30.32
N MET A 652 -1.25 1.53 31.36
CA MET A 652 -2.62 1.03 31.45
C MET A 652 -3.65 2.16 31.64
N ALA A 653 -3.34 3.20 32.43
CA ALA A 653 -4.24 4.35 32.60
C ALA A 653 -4.47 5.08 31.26
N VAL A 654 -3.40 5.37 30.51
CA VAL A 654 -3.49 6.00 29.18
C VAL A 654 -4.28 5.12 28.20
N LEU A 655 -4.04 3.81 28.22
CA LEU A 655 -4.73 2.87 27.33
C LEU A 655 -6.25 2.82 27.59
N ARG A 656 -6.71 3.04 28.82
CA ARG A 656 -8.14 3.12 29.14
C ARG A 656 -8.79 4.44 28.76
N LEU A 657 -8.01 5.52 28.71
CA LEU A 657 -8.50 6.83 28.28
C LEU A 657 -8.66 6.93 26.76
N LEU A 658 -7.98 6.08 25.99
CA LEU A 658 -8.00 6.08 24.54
C LEU A 658 -8.88 4.93 23.99
N PRO A 659 -9.80 5.18 23.04
CA PRO A 659 -10.71 4.16 22.50
C PRO A 659 -10.02 3.27 21.45
N ILE A 660 -8.92 2.60 21.84
CA ILE A 660 -8.05 1.87 20.91
C ILE A 660 -8.56 0.45 20.65
N ALA A 661 -9.20 -0.20 21.63
CA ALA A 661 -9.71 -1.56 21.50
C ALA A 661 -10.86 -1.85 22.49
N PRO A 662 -11.72 -2.85 22.20
CA PRO A 662 -12.76 -3.31 23.11
C PRO A 662 -12.22 -3.71 24.49
N PHE A 663 -12.99 -3.39 25.55
CA PHE A 663 -12.62 -3.61 26.96
C PHE A 663 -12.05 -5.02 27.22
N THR A 664 -12.75 -6.06 26.77
CA THR A 664 -12.37 -7.46 26.96
C THR A 664 -11.06 -7.83 26.29
N ILE A 665 -10.80 -7.30 25.09
CA ILE A 665 -9.57 -7.57 24.33
C ILE A 665 -8.37 -6.96 25.05
N VAL A 666 -8.49 -5.72 25.53
CA VAL A 666 -7.43 -5.06 26.31
C VAL A 666 -7.09 -5.87 27.57
N ASN A 667 -8.11 -6.41 28.26
CA ASN A 667 -7.92 -7.18 29.49
C ASN A 667 -7.21 -8.51 29.23
N LEU A 668 -7.68 -9.26 28.22
CA LEU A 668 -7.07 -10.53 27.82
C LEU A 668 -5.62 -10.34 27.39
N VAL A 669 -5.33 -9.31 26.58
CA VAL A 669 -3.98 -8.97 26.13
C VAL A 669 -3.11 -8.58 27.30
N ALA A 670 -3.58 -7.71 28.20
CA ALA A 670 -2.83 -7.31 29.39
C ALA A 670 -2.51 -8.51 30.30
N GLY A 671 -3.47 -9.44 30.48
CA GLY A 671 -3.29 -10.69 31.22
C GLY A 671 -2.23 -11.61 30.65
N ALA A 672 -2.19 -11.69 29.32
CA ALA A 672 -1.22 -12.50 28.59
C ALA A 672 0.17 -11.83 28.46
N SER A 673 0.27 -10.54 28.82
CA SER A 673 1.47 -9.70 28.69
C SER A 673 2.35 -9.72 29.96
N HIS A 674 3.42 -8.91 29.99
CA HIS A 674 4.31 -8.75 31.15
C HIS A 674 3.79 -7.79 32.24
N ILE A 675 2.56 -7.27 32.13
CA ILE A 675 2.02 -6.30 33.11
C ILE A 675 1.54 -7.07 34.32
N GLY A 676 2.11 -6.81 35.49
CA GLY A 676 1.65 -7.42 36.74
C GLY A 676 0.20 -7.05 37.06
N LEU A 677 -0.55 -7.97 37.69
CA LEU A 677 -1.96 -7.78 38.05
C LEU A 677 -2.18 -6.49 38.84
N ARG A 678 -1.27 -6.15 39.77
CA ARG A 678 -1.32 -4.91 40.56
C ARG A 678 -1.30 -3.67 39.67
N ASP A 679 -0.32 -3.58 38.77
CA ASP A 679 -0.15 -2.42 37.89
C ASP A 679 -1.32 -2.28 36.91
N TYR A 680 -1.81 -3.42 36.42
CA TYR A 680 -2.98 -3.50 35.57
C TYR A 680 -4.25 -2.99 36.26
N LEU A 681 -4.53 -3.45 37.48
CA LEU A 681 -5.72 -3.04 38.22
C LEU A 681 -5.66 -1.57 38.64
N VAL A 682 -4.51 -1.10 39.13
CA VAL A 682 -4.33 0.31 39.52
C VAL A 682 -4.44 1.21 38.29
N GLY A 683 -3.76 0.88 37.18
CA GLY A 683 -3.87 1.65 35.93
C GLY A 683 -5.28 1.63 35.34
N THR A 684 -5.98 0.49 35.41
CA THR A 684 -7.37 0.38 34.97
C THR A 684 -8.31 1.23 35.83
N ALA A 685 -8.12 1.26 37.15
CA ALA A 685 -8.89 2.11 38.05
C ALA A 685 -8.67 3.60 37.75
N ILE A 686 -7.43 4.04 37.62
CA ILE A 686 -7.10 5.45 37.30
C ILE A 686 -7.72 5.86 35.96
N GLY A 687 -7.65 5.00 34.95
CA GLY A 687 -8.15 5.32 33.62
C GLY A 687 -9.67 5.21 33.44
N MET A 688 -10.36 4.38 34.24
CA MET A 688 -11.79 4.13 34.09
C MET A 688 -12.67 4.88 35.11
N LEU A 689 -12.25 4.99 36.37
CA LEU A 689 -13.10 5.53 37.44
C LEU A 689 -13.61 6.96 37.17
N PRO A 690 -12.80 7.92 36.67
CA PRO A 690 -13.30 9.25 36.32
C PRO A 690 -14.40 9.21 35.25
N GLY A 691 -14.24 8.36 34.23
CA GLY A 691 -15.23 8.16 33.18
C GLY A 691 -16.50 7.48 33.68
N ILE A 692 -16.40 6.57 34.64
CA ILE A 692 -17.56 5.93 35.29
C ILE A 692 -18.36 6.94 36.10
N VAL A 693 -17.70 7.77 36.93
CA VAL A 693 -18.36 8.85 37.68
C VAL A 693 -19.15 9.75 36.72
N LEU A 694 -18.50 10.17 35.64
CA LEU A 694 -19.09 11.06 34.66
C LEU A 694 -20.29 10.43 33.95
N THR A 695 -20.16 9.18 33.50
CA THR A 695 -21.20 8.46 32.76
C THR A 695 -22.42 8.19 33.65
N VAL A 696 -22.18 7.75 34.89
CA VAL A 696 -23.26 7.47 35.85
C VAL A 696 -23.96 8.75 36.29
N THR A 697 -23.22 9.83 36.55
CA THR A 697 -23.80 11.13 36.91
C THR A 697 -24.59 11.71 35.73
N PHE A 698 -24.05 11.61 34.51
CA PHE A 698 -24.76 12.03 33.30
C PHE A 698 -26.06 11.24 33.09
N ALA A 699 -26.02 9.91 33.22
CA ALA A 699 -27.19 9.05 33.08
C ALA A 699 -28.28 9.37 34.13
N HIS A 700 -27.86 9.60 35.38
CA HIS A 700 -28.75 10.03 36.45
C HIS A 700 -29.40 11.40 36.15
N GLN A 701 -28.61 12.39 35.75
CA GLN A 701 -29.11 13.73 35.42
C GLN A 701 -29.97 13.76 34.16
N LEU A 702 -29.69 12.90 33.18
CA LEU A 702 -30.53 12.72 32.01
C LEU A 702 -31.93 12.22 32.41
N THR A 703 -31.99 11.23 33.31
CA THR A 703 -33.26 10.70 33.85
C THR A 703 -34.01 11.77 34.64
N ALA A 704 -33.30 12.55 35.46
CA ALA A 704 -33.87 13.66 36.21
C ALA A 704 -34.42 14.76 35.29
N ALA A 705 -33.71 15.11 34.21
CA ALA A 705 -34.16 16.11 33.23
C ALA A 705 -35.42 15.69 32.48
N PHE A 706 -35.60 14.40 32.20
CA PHE A 706 -36.82 13.88 31.56
C PHE A 706 -37.98 13.68 32.53
N SER A 707 -37.72 13.32 33.78
CA SER A 707 -38.77 12.99 34.76
C SER A 707 -39.26 14.22 35.53
N HIS A 708 -38.35 15.17 35.81
CA HIS A 708 -38.61 16.41 36.53
C HIS A 708 -37.79 17.56 35.91
N PRO A 709 -38.24 18.13 34.77
CA PRO A 709 -37.50 19.18 34.07
C PRO A 709 -37.40 20.44 34.95
N GLY A 710 -36.22 20.69 35.51
CA GLY A 710 -35.93 21.85 36.35
C GLY A 710 -34.58 22.49 35.97
N PRO A 711 -34.38 23.79 36.24
CA PRO A 711 -33.15 24.52 35.86
C PRO A 711 -31.86 23.88 36.36
N GLY A 712 -31.91 23.23 37.54
CA GLY A 712 -30.76 22.54 38.13
C GLY A 712 -30.28 21.32 37.33
N ALA A 713 -31.18 20.55 36.73
CA ALA A 713 -30.80 19.37 35.94
C ALA A 713 -30.06 19.77 34.64
N PHE A 714 -30.56 20.82 33.97
CA PHE A 714 -29.91 21.37 32.77
C PHE A 714 -28.58 22.09 33.09
N ALA A 715 -28.49 22.78 34.23
CA ALA A 715 -27.24 23.38 34.70
C ALA A 715 -26.15 22.32 34.96
N TRP A 716 -26.51 21.19 35.57
CA TRP A 716 -25.58 20.07 35.77
C TRP A 716 -25.16 19.40 34.46
N LEU A 717 -26.07 19.22 33.50
CA LEU A 717 -25.74 18.70 32.16
C LEU A 717 -24.79 19.64 31.41
N ALA A 718 -25.01 20.96 31.49
CA ALA A 718 -24.13 21.96 30.91
C ALA A 718 -22.72 21.98 31.57
N ALA A 719 -22.66 21.86 32.90
CA ALA A 719 -21.39 21.77 33.64
C ALA A 719 -20.60 20.50 33.29
N ILE A 720 -21.27 19.35 33.21
CA ILE A 720 -20.67 18.07 32.78
C ILE A 720 -20.15 18.18 31.33
N GLY A 721 -20.91 18.81 30.43
CA GLY A 721 -20.49 19.10 29.07
C GLY A 721 -19.26 20.00 28.99
N ALA A 722 -19.20 21.06 29.79
CA ALA A 722 -18.06 21.98 29.84
C ALA A 722 -16.78 21.29 30.36
N VAL A 723 -16.89 20.42 31.38
CA VAL A 723 -15.75 19.62 31.90
C VAL A 723 -15.22 18.65 30.85
N LEU A 724 -16.11 17.97 30.11
CA LEU A 724 -15.74 17.08 29.01
C LEU A 724 -14.97 17.79 27.90
N VAL A 725 -15.43 18.98 27.50
CA VAL A 725 -14.75 19.82 26.50
C VAL A 725 -13.40 20.28 27.04
N GLY A 726 -13.33 20.75 28.29
CA GLY A 726 -12.08 21.17 28.93
C GLY A 726 -11.03 20.06 29.00
N VAL A 727 -11.42 18.85 29.42
CA VAL A 727 -10.54 17.67 29.46
C VAL A 727 -10.08 17.29 28.05
N SER A 728 -10.97 17.32 27.05
CA SER A 728 -10.62 17.01 25.66
C SER A 728 -9.62 18.01 25.08
N VAL A 729 -9.80 19.31 25.34
CA VAL A 729 -8.87 20.37 24.92
C VAL A 729 -7.51 20.23 25.62
N LEU A 730 -7.50 19.91 26.92
CA LEU A 730 -6.28 19.68 27.67
C LEU A 730 -5.53 18.44 27.16
N LEU A 731 -6.23 17.35 26.87
CA LEU A 731 -5.65 16.12 26.31
C LEU A 731 -5.01 16.39 24.95
N VAL A 732 -5.69 17.13 24.07
CA VAL A 732 -5.16 17.55 22.76
C VAL A 732 -3.91 18.43 22.92
N ARG A 733 -3.90 19.37 23.88
CA ARG A 733 -2.72 20.23 24.15
C ARG A 733 -1.54 19.44 24.71
N VAL A 734 -1.77 18.48 25.60
CA VAL A 734 -0.72 17.61 26.17
C VAL A 734 -0.17 16.69 25.09
N LEU A 735 -1.03 16.09 24.26
CA LEU A 735 -0.61 15.23 23.14
C LEU A 735 0.17 16.00 22.07
N ARG A 736 -0.14 17.29 21.86
CA ARG A 736 0.63 18.18 20.96
C ARG A 736 2.02 18.56 21.50
N ARG A 737 2.23 18.54 22.82
CA ARG A 737 3.55 18.79 23.45
C ARG A 737 4.44 17.54 23.52
N TRP A 738 3.90 16.38 23.17
CA TRP A 738 4.60 15.10 23.12
C TRP A 738 4.95 14.66 21.68
N ARG A 739 4.54 15.45 20.68
CA ARG A 739 5.16 15.49 19.34
C ARG A 739 6.35 16.43 19.41
#